data_AF-A0A7C4L4Q1-F1
#
_entry.id   AF-A0A7C4L4Q1-F1
#
_cell.length_a   1.000
_cell.length_b   1.000
_cell.length_c   1.000
_cell.angle_alpha   90.00
_cell.angle_beta   90.00
_cell.angle_gamma   90.00
#
_symmetry.space_group_name_H-M   'P 1'
#
loop_
_entity.id
_entity.type
_entity.pdbx_description
1 polymer ?
#
loop_
_entity_poly.entity_id
_entity_poly.type
_entity_poly.pdbx_seq_one_letter_code
_entity_poly.pdbx_strand_id
1 'polypeptide(L)'
;MARSRLQKLYRSLLSTLSFSSELRKMRRELNAKIDQPESIVPPPPFHPQGVNRWFKRRRITIGETYLRVVRDLDSRHSSARLDALRQLADVAFHSSNIDYPLNTARVQTALIKETVKHRSNKRRQLELLYDFSMSTRGQHQVIRRLCDELNIIELPEKSMRLGDFEYGWDDHVHDTATTGRKNPTQLVLDAFIKGISSLTIAYGSVSDIDMIEEALEAGAILGIRVNIALEFSAMIEGDRYHFMAVLPHCANGQQVRAFFADHAQDLGFFFAGLDQNRENKFDAARRLLDAFNRDTLPIINKGFEDKPEFCLGPLSLDELLATIPNMNLTLLHLAEYLYLRYRPILQKRLWYCKVLREKEKKEGGRGSPARGGAEPAESLYSRTKKELKNLDPDSIMSTYFNEAHAIPYRTVFEDIEKLSAMLHAAGCIIKFIHPLEYGMETARRVFERCCRCIDQVEVYNTQNYAGHDIEPIEAFARLVNDCNRRAVAEGRKPIEPVCGSDATGRTPKIPGMGFIFEDRIVGKFASRYIKRHIKLPALVSAMVRAKGEPIDEPALEKEPVPHIISMGKYTSGEGPGGDDELIGPVRAWRYFNPTFKNLVRTLIGYAVASSFVGPWYAVLWLGITGFRNSIADLVSSRGTRLNQWTLKSINFDNVAQSLFWTGFSVPILGFVKANFDLIWPWAHSGFLFEMVKFFFISFANGLYLATHNTLRGFDKSVVKANFFRSVLAWPLATAFAPVGNALAIPSIVQTKIWSDVVAGFIEGGNKYIKVVRQRQKVLEEIIPAIIHSKGSAQCIAMLDILYLFSQEPRTQSSIKAVLSPYVLFTRKLKKNSSLRLNLLVELHSTMCQDWVWTELAHYIIANYDEEMADDLISLVVDALPEFQDWLAGLITKYGESTGLLARFGIERK
;
A
#
# COMPACT_ATOMS: atom_id res chain seq x y z
N MET A 1 -15.02 -5.21 -26.47
CA MET A 1 -13.63 -4.75 -26.73
C MET A 1 -13.42 -3.22 -26.57
N ALA A 2 -14.28 -2.34 -27.10
CA ALA A 2 -14.07 -0.88 -27.04
C ALA A 2 -14.05 -0.28 -25.62
N ARG A 3 -14.95 -0.72 -24.71
CA ARG A 3 -14.97 -0.29 -23.29
C ARG A 3 -13.65 -0.58 -22.56
N SER A 4 -13.04 -1.74 -22.82
CA SER A 4 -11.75 -2.12 -22.21
C SER A 4 -10.58 -1.22 -22.69
N ARG A 5 -10.58 -0.80 -23.97
CA ARG A 5 -9.55 0.11 -24.50
C ARG A 5 -9.68 1.52 -23.91
N LEU A 6 -10.90 2.05 -23.80
CA LEU A 6 -11.18 3.34 -23.15
C LEU A 6 -10.80 3.34 -21.67
N GLN A 7 -11.10 2.26 -20.94
CA GLN A 7 -10.70 2.11 -19.55
C GLN A 7 -9.17 2.03 -19.38
N LYS A 8 -8.47 1.30 -20.25
CA LYS A 8 -7.00 1.25 -20.27
C LYS A 8 -6.39 2.62 -20.57
N LEU A 9 -6.94 3.35 -21.55
CA LEU A 9 -6.51 4.70 -21.89
C LEU A 9 -6.73 5.67 -20.72
N TYR A 10 -7.93 5.64 -20.11
CA TYR A 10 -8.26 6.45 -18.94
C TYR A 10 -7.33 6.15 -17.76
N ARG A 11 -7.05 4.88 -17.47
CA ARG A 11 -6.10 4.48 -16.41
C ARG A 11 -4.69 4.97 -16.69
N SER A 12 -4.21 4.84 -17.93
CA SER A 12 -2.89 5.30 -18.35
C SER A 12 -2.75 6.83 -18.28
N LEU A 13 -3.77 7.57 -18.73
CA LEU A 13 -3.82 9.03 -18.60
C LEU A 13 -3.82 9.44 -17.13
N LEU A 14 -4.69 8.83 -16.32
CA LEU A 14 -4.75 9.11 -14.90
C LEU A 14 -3.43 8.83 -14.18
N SER A 15 -2.78 7.70 -14.42
CA SER A 15 -1.53 7.33 -13.73
C SER A 15 -0.38 8.29 -14.11
N THR A 16 -0.36 8.73 -15.36
CA THR A 16 0.64 9.69 -15.87
C THR A 16 0.44 11.08 -15.25
N LEU A 17 -0.82 11.52 -15.14
CA LEU A 17 -1.18 12.87 -14.68
C LEU A 17 -1.31 13.00 -13.16
N SER A 18 -1.29 11.89 -12.41
CA SER A 18 -1.47 11.88 -10.95
C SER A 18 -0.16 11.79 -10.17
N PHE A 19 -0.17 12.37 -8.96
CA PHE A 19 0.90 12.33 -7.94
C PHE A 19 2.21 13.05 -8.31
N SER A 20 2.85 13.66 -7.30
CA SER A 20 4.14 14.34 -7.47
C SER A 20 5.31 13.36 -7.50
N SER A 21 6.45 13.80 -8.05
CA SER A 21 7.70 13.03 -8.01
C SER A 21 8.20 12.78 -6.59
N GLU A 22 7.92 13.70 -5.66
CA GLU A 22 8.24 13.54 -4.24
C GLU A 22 7.44 12.41 -3.60
N LEU A 23 6.14 12.31 -3.90
CA LEU A 23 5.29 11.24 -3.39
C LEU A 23 5.71 9.88 -3.95
N ARG A 24 6.10 9.85 -5.24
CA ARG A 24 6.68 8.65 -5.87
C ARG A 24 8.05 8.29 -5.27
N LYS A 25 8.87 9.26 -4.84
CA LYS A 25 10.11 9.00 -4.12
C LYS A 25 9.82 8.42 -2.74
N MET A 26 8.88 9.00 -2.01
CA MET A 26 8.46 8.52 -0.69
C MET A 26 7.94 7.08 -0.74
N ARG A 27 7.11 6.76 -1.75
CA ARG A 27 6.68 5.38 -2.01
C ARG A 27 7.88 4.43 -2.13
N ARG A 28 8.89 4.80 -2.93
CA ARG A 28 10.09 3.98 -3.11
C ARG A 28 10.90 3.83 -1.82
N GLU A 29 11.08 4.91 -1.07
CA GLU A 29 11.78 4.88 0.23
C GLU A 29 11.05 4.03 1.26
N LEU A 30 9.71 4.07 1.26
CA LEU A 30 8.89 3.23 2.13
C LEU A 30 8.95 1.75 1.69
N ASN A 31 8.83 1.47 0.40
CA ASN A 31 8.94 0.10 -0.13
C ASN A 31 10.31 -0.50 0.19
N ALA A 32 11.40 0.23 -0.04
CA ALA A 32 12.74 -0.24 0.32
C ALA A 32 12.86 -0.63 1.81
N LYS A 33 12.12 0.04 2.70
CA LYS A 33 12.07 -0.29 4.14
C LYS A 33 11.14 -1.45 4.47
N ILE A 34 10.07 -1.63 3.68
CA ILE A 34 9.24 -2.84 3.72
C ILE A 34 10.09 -4.05 3.33
N ASP A 35 10.93 -3.90 2.30
CA ASP A 35 11.74 -4.98 1.73
C ASP A 35 12.98 -5.28 2.59
N GLN A 36 13.51 -4.29 3.33
CA GLN A 36 14.64 -4.45 4.26
C GLN A 36 14.30 -3.91 5.66
N PRO A 37 13.47 -4.62 6.45
CA PRO A 37 13.04 -4.17 7.79
C PRO A 37 14.22 -4.03 8.77
N GLU A 38 15.30 -4.78 8.55
CA GLU A 38 16.51 -4.77 9.38
C GLU A 38 17.30 -3.47 9.27
N SER A 39 17.17 -2.77 8.13
CA SER A 39 17.83 -1.49 7.89
C SER A 39 17.23 -0.32 8.68
N ILE A 40 16.10 -0.53 9.37
CA ILE A 40 15.39 0.50 10.11
C ILE A 40 16.10 0.78 11.44
N VAL A 41 16.97 1.78 11.46
CA VAL A 41 17.66 2.29 12.65
C VAL A 41 16.68 3.15 13.49
N PRO A 42 16.72 3.10 14.84
CA PRO A 42 15.91 3.98 15.67
C PRO A 42 16.23 5.44 15.32
N PRO A 43 15.22 6.30 15.12
CA PRO A 43 15.47 7.72 14.93
C PRO A 43 16.16 8.26 16.19
N PRO A 44 17.21 9.10 16.05
CA PRO A 44 17.79 9.79 17.20
C PRO A 44 16.72 10.59 17.96
N PRO A 45 16.82 10.76 19.29
CA PRO A 45 15.90 11.60 20.04
C PRO A 45 16.03 13.04 19.54
N PHE A 46 14.99 13.55 18.85
CA PHE A 46 15.00 14.87 18.24
C PHE A 46 13.86 15.75 18.79
N HIS A 47 14.14 17.06 18.90
CA HIS A 47 13.19 18.05 19.37
C HIS A 47 12.07 18.35 18.33
N PRO A 48 10.79 18.44 18.73
CA PRO A 48 9.62 18.41 17.84
C PRO A 48 9.33 19.66 16.97
N GLN A 49 10.22 20.66 16.84
CA GLN A 49 9.86 21.99 16.28
C GLN A 49 10.44 22.34 14.88
N GLY A 50 11.13 21.45 14.19
CA GLY A 50 11.80 21.74 12.90
C GLY A 50 10.90 21.77 11.64
N VAL A 51 9.90 22.64 11.59
CA VAL A 51 8.74 22.70 10.65
C VAL A 51 8.92 22.05 9.24
N ASN A 52 9.91 22.42 8.41
CA ASN A 52 10.02 21.90 7.02
C ASN A 52 10.78 20.57 6.85
N ARG A 53 11.74 20.24 7.73
CA ARG A 53 12.32 18.88 7.82
C ARG A 53 11.39 17.94 8.59
N TRP A 54 10.58 18.50 9.49
CA TRP A 54 9.66 17.79 10.37
C TRP A 54 8.50 17.15 9.62
N PHE A 55 7.87 17.79 8.62
CA PHE A 55 6.77 17.16 7.87
C PHE A 55 7.19 15.98 6.97
N LYS A 56 8.37 16.06 6.31
CA LYS A 56 8.90 14.93 5.51
C LYS A 56 9.42 13.80 6.39
N ARG A 57 10.05 14.12 7.54
CA ARG A 57 10.52 13.11 8.51
C ARG A 57 9.35 12.46 9.25
N ARG A 58 8.36 13.19 9.76
CA ARG A 58 7.20 12.63 10.50
C ARG A 58 6.44 11.56 9.71
N ARG A 59 6.28 11.71 8.38
CA ARG A 59 5.64 10.71 7.50
C ARG A 59 6.43 9.40 7.42
N ILE A 60 7.73 9.53 7.22
CA ILE A 60 8.65 8.40 7.13
C ILE A 60 8.77 7.75 8.52
N THR A 61 8.85 8.55 9.59
CA THR A 61 8.91 8.08 10.97
C THR A 61 7.64 7.30 11.36
N ILE A 62 6.43 7.83 11.13
CA ILE A 62 5.19 7.07 11.41
C ILE A 62 5.15 5.77 10.58
N GLY A 63 5.60 5.81 9.32
CA GLY A 63 5.75 4.62 8.48
C GLY A 63 6.75 3.59 9.02
N GLU A 64 7.95 4.03 9.37
CA GLU A 64 9.03 3.22 9.97
C GLU A 64 8.62 2.61 11.31
N THR A 65 8.01 3.42 12.16
CA THR A 65 7.56 3.02 13.49
C THR A 65 6.41 2.02 13.36
N TYR A 66 5.46 2.23 12.46
CA TYR A 66 4.42 1.23 12.15
C TYR A 66 5.04 -0.07 11.62
N LEU A 67 6.00 0.00 10.68
CA LEU A 67 6.69 -1.17 10.17
C LEU A 67 7.43 -1.94 11.26
N ARG A 68 8.00 -1.24 12.26
CA ARG A 68 8.61 -1.87 13.44
C ARG A 68 7.59 -2.56 14.34
N VAL A 69 6.39 -2.00 14.52
CA VAL A 69 5.29 -2.66 15.27
C VAL A 69 4.83 -3.93 14.56
N VAL A 70 4.77 -3.90 13.22
CA VAL A 70 4.34 -5.04 12.40
C VAL A 70 5.49 -6.01 12.09
N ARG A 71 6.74 -5.66 12.46
CA ARG A 71 7.91 -6.51 12.24
C ARG A 71 7.94 -7.62 13.29
N ASP A 72 8.19 -8.83 12.78
CA ASP A 72 8.46 -10.04 13.56
C ASP A 72 7.28 -10.50 14.44
N LEU A 73 7.01 -11.80 14.41
CA LEU A 73 5.95 -12.43 15.20
C LEU A 73 6.50 -12.99 16.53
N ASP A 74 7.83 -13.04 16.68
CA ASP A 74 8.52 -13.58 17.85
C ASP A 74 8.38 -12.68 19.09
N SER A 75 8.10 -13.25 20.26
CA SER A 75 8.02 -12.53 21.55
C SER A 75 9.36 -11.90 21.96
N ARG A 76 10.50 -12.46 21.53
CA ARG A 76 11.84 -11.95 21.89
C ARG A 76 12.09 -10.50 21.45
N HIS A 77 11.29 -10.00 20.51
CA HIS A 77 11.36 -8.63 20.00
C HIS A 77 10.24 -7.71 20.54
N SER A 78 9.47 -8.14 21.56
CA SER A 78 8.35 -7.39 22.15
C SER A 78 8.77 -5.99 22.63
N SER A 79 9.92 -5.86 23.31
CA SER A 79 10.44 -4.56 23.78
C SER A 79 10.61 -3.54 22.65
N ALA A 80 11.21 -3.97 21.53
CA ALA A 80 11.39 -3.10 20.37
C ALA A 80 10.05 -2.70 19.71
N ARG A 81 9.05 -3.59 19.71
CA ARG A 81 7.69 -3.30 19.23
C ARG A 81 6.96 -2.32 20.15
N LEU A 82 7.03 -2.51 21.46
CA LEU A 82 6.41 -1.63 22.44
C LEU A 82 7.06 -0.23 22.42
N ASP A 83 8.37 -0.14 22.28
CA ASP A 83 9.07 1.15 22.12
C ASP A 83 8.67 1.86 20.82
N ALA A 84 8.50 1.10 19.72
CA ALA A 84 7.95 1.65 18.50
C ALA A 84 6.50 2.12 18.73
N LEU A 85 5.67 1.34 19.42
CA LEU A 85 4.29 1.73 19.72
C LEU A 85 4.23 3.02 20.56
N ARG A 86 5.09 3.17 21.59
CA ARG A 86 5.22 4.41 22.38
C ARG A 86 5.60 5.59 21.50
N GLN A 87 6.60 5.43 20.64
CA GLN A 87 6.99 6.49 19.69
C GLN A 87 5.84 6.85 18.74
N LEU A 88 5.07 5.86 18.27
CA LEU A 88 3.93 6.07 17.39
C LEU A 88 2.84 6.86 18.12
N ALA A 89 2.50 6.45 19.34
CA ALA A 89 1.55 7.13 20.22
C ALA A 89 2.03 8.56 20.49
N ASP A 90 3.28 8.77 20.88
CA ASP A 90 3.84 10.08 21.17
C ASP A 90 3.75 11.02 19.97
N VAL A 91 4.18 10.55 18.80
CA VAL A 91 4.13 11.32 17.55
C VAL A 91 2.69 11.60 17.12
N ALA A 92 1.75 10.71 17.42
CA ALA A 92 0.35 10.85 17.01
C ALA A 92 -0.46 11.74 17.96
N PHE A 93 -0.22 11.68 19.28
CA PHE A 93 -0.99 12.40 20.30
C PHE A 93 -0.41 13.78 20.68
N HIS A 94 0.91 14.00 20.61
CA HIS A 94 1.54 15.21 21.17
C HIS A 94 1.75 16.39 20.19
N SER A 95 0.99 16.49 19.11
CA SER A 95 1.02 17.70 18.28
C SER A 95 0.07 18.77 18.81
N SER A 96 0.62 19.70 19.59
CA SER A 96 -0.06 20.84 20.24
C SER A 96 -0.87 21.78 19.32
N ASN A 97 -0.80 21.58 18.00
CA ASN A 97 -1.46 22.43 16.99
C ASN A 97 -2.52 21.65 16.16
N ILE A 98 -3.06 20.55 16.69
CA ILE A 98 -4.06 19.71 16.01
C ILE A 98 -5.41 19.81 16.73
N ASP A 99 -6.44 20.24 16.01
CA ASP A 99 -7.79 20.41 16.56
C ASP A 99 -8.54 19.09 16.82
N TYR A 100 -8.06 17.97 16.24
CA TYR A 100 -8.77 16.67 16.23
C TYR A 100 -7.81 15.48 16.47
N PRO A 101 -7.09 15.43 17.61
CA PRO A 101 -5.90 14.59 17.80
C PRO A 101 -6.17 13.08 17.79
N LEU A 102 -7.18 12.59 18.53
CA LEU A 102 -7.45 11.15 18.64
C LEU A 102 -7.83 10.55 17.29
N ASN A 103 -8.78 11.17 16.58
CA ASN A 103 -9.18 10.68 15.28
C ASN A 103 -8.08 10.89 14.21
N THR A 104 -7.27 11.95 14.33
CA THR A 104 -6.13 12.16 13.43
C THR A 104 -5.09 11.05 13.58
N ALA A 105 -4.77 10.67 14.81
CA ALA A 105 -3.89 9.54 15.11
C ALA A 105 -4.41 8.24 14.47
N ARG A 106 -5.68 7.90 14.74
CA ARG A 106 -6.32 6.69 14.20
C ARG A 106 -6.32 6.67 12.67
N VAL A 107 -6.68 7.79 12.03
CA VAL A 107 -6.67 7.92 10.56
C VAL A 107 -5.27 7.79 9.98
N GLN A 108 -4.26 8.41 10.59
CA GLN A 108 -2.88 8.32 10.12
C GLN A 108 -2.34 6.90 10.20
N THR A 109 -2.54 6.22 11.33
CA THR A 109 -2.13 4.83 11.50
C THR A 109 -2.86 3.92 10.51
N ALA A 110 -4.17 4.09 10.33
CA ALA A 110 -4.95 3.35 9.36
C ALA A 110 -4.46 3.55 7.91
N LEU A 111 -4.12 4.78 7.53
CA LEU A 111 -3.60 5.08 6.19
C LEU A 111 -2.24 4.42 5.94
N ILE A 112 -1.35 4.43 6.92
CA ILE A 112 -0.04 3.77 6.81
C ILE A 112 -0.22 2.25 6.74
N LYS A 113 -1.08 1.69 7.59
CA LYS A 113 -1.46 0.27 7.52
C LYS A 113 -1.93 -0.14 6.13
N GLU A 114 -2.87 0.59 5.55
CA GLU A 114 -3.36 0.31 4.20
C GLU A 114 -2.27 0.55 3.14
N THR A 115 -1.37 1.52 3.37
CA THR A 115 -0.23 1.78 2.46
C THR A 115 0.73 0.59 2.42
N VAL A 116 1.00 -0.03 3.56
CA VAL A 116 1.84 -1.25 3.66
C VAL A 116 1.11 -2.44 3.04
N LYS A 117 -0.19 -2.61 3.32
CA LYS A 117 -1.01 -3.69 2.76
C LYS A 117 -1.07 -3.65 1.23
N HIS A 118 -1.17 -2.47 0.63
CA HIS A 118 -1.26 -2.29 -0.82
C HIS A 118 0.11 -2.06 -1.51
N ARG A 119 1.19 -2.71 -1.04
CA ARG A 119 2.54 -2.52 -1.63
C ARG A 119 2.60 -2.77 -3.13
N SER A 120 1.89 -3.81 -3.60
CA SER A 120 1.80 -4.24 -4.99
C SER A 120 0.97 -3.28 -5.85
N ASN A 121 0.03 -2.54 -5.24
CA ASN A 121 -0.80 -1.56 -5.95
C ASN A 121 -0.20 -0.16 -5.84
N LYS A 122 0.72 0.14 -6.76
CA LYS A 122 1.42 1.44 -6.87
C LYS A 122 0.50 2.64 -6.77
N ARG A 123 -0.66 2.60 -7.45
CA ARG A 123 -1.58 3.74 -7.48
C ARG A 123 -2.25 3.91 -6.13
N ARG A 124 -2.83 2.84 -5.59
CA ARG A 124 -3.51 2.88 -4.29
C ARG A 124 -2.57 3.34 -3.18
N GLN A 125 -1.34 2.86 -3.21
CA GLN A 125 -0.29 3.28 -2.27
C GLN A 125 0.00 4.79 -2.35
N LEU A 126 0.04 5.37 -3.55
CA LEU A 126 0.21 6.81 -3.74
C LEU A 126 -1.04 7.61 -3.31
N GLU A 127 -2.25 7.10 -3.51
CA GLU A 127 -3.48 7.71 -3.01
C GLU A 127 -3.45 7.80 -1.47
N LEU A 128 -3.11 6.70 -0.81
CA LEU A 128 -3.04 6.61 0.65
C LEU A 128 -1.94 7.52 1.23
N LEU A 129 -0.76 7.56 0.62
CA LEU A 129 0.32 8.49 1.01
C LEU A 129 -0.08 9.96 0.80
N TYR A 130 -0.87 10.26 -0.25
CA TYR A 130 -1.42 11.60 -0.45
C TYR A 130 -2.42 11.96 0.65
N ASP A 131 -3.35 11.05 0.97
CA ASP A 131 -4.36 11.28 2.00
C ASP A 131 -3.73 11.39 3.40
N PHE A 132 -2.66 10.62 3.67
CA PHE A 132 -1.82 10.77 4.87
C PHE A 132 -1.21 12.17 4.93
N SER A 133 -0.73 12.68 3.80
CA SER A 133 -0.14 14.01 3.70
C SER A 133 -1.16 15.11 4.01
N MET A 134 -2.44 14.88 3.76
CA MET A 134 -3.52 15.82 4.04
C MET A 134 -4.00 15.74 5.49
N SER A 135 -3.98 14.54 6.10
CA SER A 135 -4.43 14.36 7.49
C SER A 135 -3.48 14.96 8.53
N THR A 136 -2.21 15.25 8.18
CA THR A 136 -1.23 15.82 9.13
C THR A 136 -1.62 17.16 9.74
N ARG A 137 -2.57 17.88 9.13
CA ARG A 137 -3.07 19.17 9.64
C ARG A 137 -4.24 19.03 10.61
N GLY A 138 -4.79 17.84 10.79
CA GLY A 138 -5.89 17.61 11.74
C GLY A 138 -7.20 18.31 11.39
N GLN A 139 -7.39 18.75 10.15
CA GLN A 139 -8.58 19.51 9.77
C GLN A 139 -9.83 18.62 9.85
N HIS A 140 -10.81 19.01 10.69
CA HIS A 140 -12.06 18.28 10.94
C HIS A 140 -12.72 17.70 9.68
N GLN A 141 -12.88 18.51 8.63
CA GLN A 141 -13.52 18.07 7.38
C GLN A 141 -12.75 16.95 6.67
N VAL A 142 -11.41 17.02 6.71
CA VAL A 142 -10.53 16.02 6.10
C VAL A 142 -10.57 14.73 6.93
N ILE A 143 -10.44 14.83 8.26
CA ILE A 143 -10.41 13.66 9.13
C ILE A 143 -11.74 12.92 9.12
N ARG A 144 -12.88 13.61 9.26
CA ARG A 144 -14.21 12.98 9.19
C ARG A 144 -14.45 12.24 7.88
N ARG A 145 -14.05 12.84 6.76
CA ARG A 145 -14.13 12.20 5.44
C ARG A 145 -13.24 10.95 5.39
N LEU A 146 -12.02 11.03 5.92
CA LEU A 146 -11.11 9.89 5.95
C LEU A 146 -11.59 8.78 6.89
N CYS A 147 -12.24 9.09 8.01
CA CYS A 147 -12.90 8.07 8.84
C CYS A 147 -13.95 7.29 8.03
N ASP A 148 -14.82 7.99 7.28
CA ASP A 148 -15.80 7.36 6.37
C ASP A 148 -15.13 6.54 5.27
N GLU A 149 -14.11 7.08 4.58
CA GLU A 149 -13.39 6.40 3.49
C GLU A 149 -12.59 5.18 3.96
N LEU A 150 -12.03 5.22 5.17
CA LEU A 150 -11.29 4.10 5.78
C LEU A 150 -12.23 3.10 6.47
N ASN A 151 -13.50 3.48 6.63
CA ASN A 151 -14.54 2.71 7.30
C ASN A 151 -14.19 2.45 8.77
N ILE A 152 -13.90 3.54 9.49
CA ILE A 152 -13.71 3.59 10.95
C ILE A 152 -14.65 4.65 11.54
N ILE A 153 -15.12 4.43 12.77
CA ILE A 153 -16.03 5.35 13.44
C ILE A 153 -15.35 6.66 13.83
N GLU A 154 -16.11 7.76 13.82
CA GLU A 154 -15.72 9.04 14.44
C GLU A 154 -15.90 8.91 15.95
N LEU A 155 -14.85 9.18 16.73
CA LEU A 155 -14.91 9.17 18.19
C LEU A 155 -14.98 10.59 18.76
N PRO A 156 -15.58 10.78 19.94
CA PRO A 156 -15.48 12.05 20.65
C PRO A 156 -14.03 12.32 21.11
N GLU A 157 -13.61 13.58 21.12
CA GLU A 157 -12.26 14.01 21.55
C GLU A 157 -12.19 14.31 23.08
N LYS A 158 -13.19 13.91 23.88
CA LYS A 158 -13.31 14.27 25.32
C LYS A 158 -12.28 13.60 26.24
N SER A 159 -11.78 12.41 25.86
CA SER A 159 -10.68 11.69 26.52
C SER A 159 -9.75 11.13 25.43
N MET A 160 -8.45 11.09 25.70
CA MET A 160 -7.47 10.46 24.81
C MET A 160 -7.36 8.94 25.04
N ARG A 161 -7.90 8.41 26.17
CA ARG A 161 -7.88 6.98 26.48
C ARG A 161 -9.19 6.33 26.07
N LEU A 162 -9.13 5.35 25.18
CA LEU A 162 -10.29 4.65 24.64
C LEU A 162 -11.06 3.86 25.71
N GLY A 163 -10.37 3.24 26.65
CA GLY A 163 -10.92 2.40 27.72
C GLY A 163 -11.67 3.17 28.80
N ASP A 164 -11.59 4.50 28.81
CA ASP A 164 -12.46 5.36 29.62
C ASP A 164 -13.86 5.47 29.00
N PHE A 165 -13.98 5.14 27.72
CA PHE A 165 -15.25 5.18 27.02
C PHE A 165 -15.83 3.77 26.88
N GLU A 166 -17.10 3.58 27.23
CA GLU A 166 -17.85 2.33 26.98
C GLU A 166 -18.36 2.28 25.53
N TYR A 167 -17.45 2.26 24.54
CA TYR A 167 -17.79 2.21 23.11
C TYR A 167 -17.61 0.79 22.58
N GLY A 168 -16.77 0.58 21.56
CA GLY A 168 -16.64 -0.73 20.94
C GLY A 168 -15.93 -1.73 21.85
N TRP A 169 -16.28 -3.01 21.77
CA TRP A 169 -15.64 -4.08 22.54
C TRP A 169 -15.50 -5.35 21.70
N ASP A 170 -14.71 -6.29 22.17
CA ASP A 170 -14.68 -7.66 21.65
C ASP A 170 -14.31 -8.64 22.77
N ASP A 171 -15.18 -9.61 23.07
CA ASP A 171 -14.99 -10.51 24.20
C ASP A 171 -14.23 -11.79 23.85
N HIS A 172 -13.79 -11.94 22.60
CA HIS A 172 -13.05 -13.12 22.15
C HIS A 172 -12.20 -12.81 20.90
N VAL A 173 -10.91 -12.60 21.09
CA VAL A 173 -9.93 -12.41 20.00
C VAL A 173 -8.66 -13.22 20.23
N HIS A 174 -7.93 -13.48 19.14
CA HIS A 174 -6.67 -14.22 19.15
C HIS A 174 -5.52 -13.39 18.59
N ASP A 175 -4.34 -13.57 19.17
CA ASP A 175 -3.05 -13.08 18.65
C ASP A 175 -2.20 -14.25 18.12
N THR A 176 -0.94 -14.00 17.81
CA THR A 176 0.03 -15.00 17.31
C THR A 176 0.37 -16.11 18.30
N ALA A 177 0.17 -15.91 19.61
CA ALA A 177 0.36 -16.99 20.58
C ALA A 177 -0.72 -18.06 20.40
N THR A 178 -1.91 -17.67 19.97
CA THR A 178 -3.00 -18.61 19.68
C THR A 178 -3.25 -18.78 18.19
N THR A 179 -4.47 -18.51 17.72
CA THR A 179 -4.90 -18.76 16.35
C THR A 179 -4.94 -17.50 15.50
N GLY A 180 -4.41 -16.38 16.00
CA GLY A 180 -4.35 -15.08 15.33
C GLY A 180 -3.08 -14.88 14.50
N ARG A 181 -3.17 -14.06 13.45
CA ARG A 181 -2.02 -13.78 12.56
C ARG A 181 -1.18 -12.57 12.98
N LYS A 182 -1.64 -11.83 13.98
CA LYS A 182 -1.07 -10.54 14.39
C LYS A 182 -0.42 -10.69 15.75
N ASN A 183 0.76 -10.12 15.93
CA ASN A 183 1.39 -10.05 17.25
C ASN A 183 0.51 -9.22 18.21
N PRO A 184 0.72 -9.35 19.55
CA PRO A 184 -0.10 -8.67 20.55
C PRO A 184 -0.18 -7.15 20.31
N THR A 185 0.97 -6.50 20.07
CA THR A 185 1.05 -5.05 19.81
C THR A 185 0.21 -4.65 18.59
N GLN A 186 0.27 -5.43 17.51
CA GLN A 186 -0.47 -5.17 16.27
C GLN A 186 -1.98 -5.41 16.44
N LEU A 187 -2.38 -6.42 17.21
CA LEU A 187 -3.79 -6.68 17.55
C LEU A 187 -4.39 -5.46 18.28
N VAL A 188 -3.72 -4.97 19.32
CA VAL A 188 -4.17 -3.79 20.08
C VAL A 188 -4.15 -2.52 19.23
N LEU A 189 -3.13 -2.33 18.37
CA LEU A 189 -3.08 -1.20 17.44
C LEU A 189 -4.26 -1.21 16.45
N ASP A 190 -4.68 -2.39 15.98
CA ASP A 190 -5.84 -2.51 15.11
C ASP A 190 -7.14 -2.17 15.84
N ALA A 191 -7.24 -2.48 17.13
CA ALA A 191 -8.38 -2.14 17.97
C ALA A 191 -8.45 -0.63 18.20
N PHE A 192 -7.31 0.01 18.42
CA PHE A 192 -7.18 1.46 18.48
C PHE A 192 -7.67 2.14 17.20
N ILE A 193 -7.22 1.66 16.03
CA ILE A 193 -7.69 2.17 14.72
C ILE A 193 -9.21 2.05 14.61
N LYS A 194 -9.79 0.92 15.00
CA LYS A 194 -11.25 0.70 14.95
C LYS A 194 -12.02 1.54 15.97
N GLY A 195 -11.39 1.97 17.05
CA GLY A 195 -12.05 2.68 18.15
C GLY A 195 -12.68 1.72 19.16
N ILE A 196 -12.09 0.54 19.31
CA ILE A 196 -12.46 -0.45 20.32
C ILE A 196 -11.84 -0.02 21.65
N SER A 197 -12.65 -0.02 22.70
CA SER A 197 -12.33 0.39 24.06
C SER A 197 -11.86 -0.77 24.95
N SER A 198 -12.36 -1.99 24.69
CA SER A 198 -12.04 -3.19 25.46
C SER A 198 -11.85 -4.42 24.58
N LEU A 199 -10.86 -5.25 24.90
CA LEU A 199 -10.60 -6.54 24.26
C LEU A 199 -10.42 -7.63 25.33
N THR A 200 -10.92 -8.83 25.05
CA THR A 200 -10.55 -10.04 25.78
C THR A 200 -9.76 -10.97 24.88
N ILE A 201 -8.48 -11.17 25.19
CA ILE A 201 -7.55 -11.96 24.38
C ILE A 201 -7.43 -13.37 24.99
N ALA A 202 -7.66 -14.38 24.15
CA ALA A 202 -7.62 -15.78 24.53
C ALA A 202 -6.22 -16.38 24.28
N TYR A 203 -5.61 -16.91 25.33
CA TYR A 203 -4.31 -17.59 25.35
C TYR A 203 -4.47 -19.09 25.60
N GLY A 204 -3.58 -19.91 25.05
CA GLY A 204 -3.67 -21.37 25.16
C GLY A 204 -2.97 -21.93 26.39
N SER A 205 -2.00 -21.21 26.95
CA SER A 205 -1.23 -21.64 28.11
C SER A 205 -0.74 -20.45 28.94
N VAL A 206 -0.45 -20.70 30.22
CA VAL A 206 0.28 -19.76 31.09
C VAL A 206 1.73 -19.52 30.62
N SER A 207 2.27 -20.43 29.81
CA SER A 207 3.58 -20.30 29.15
C SER A 207 3.63 -19.12 28.16
N ASP A 208 2.48 -18.54 27.79
CA ASP A 208 2.39 -17.38 26.88
C ASP A 208 2.59 -16.04 27.59
N ILE A 209 3.12 -16.05 28.82
CA ILE A 209 3.27 -14.86 29.68
C ILE A 209 3.89 -13.66 28.96
N ASP A 210 4.95 -13.85 28.18
CA ASP A 210 5.61 -12.74 27.48
C ASP A 210 4.68 -12.04 26.48
N MET A 211 3.78 -12.79 25.82
CA MET A 211 2.79 -12.26 24.87
C MET A 211 1.63 -11.58 25.60
N ILE A 212 1.19 -12.17 26.72
CA ILE A 212 0.17 -11.60 27.62
C ILE A 212 0.63 -10.21 28.10
N GLU A 213 1.87 -10.11 28.56
CA GLU A 213 2.42 -8.84 29.03
C GLU A 213 2.56 -7.80 27.93
N GLU A 214 2.99 -8.22 26.74
CA GLU A 214 3.05 -7.34 25.58
C GLU A 214 1.65 -6.78 25.25
N ALA A 215 0.60 -7.61 25.29
CA ALA A 215 -0.77 -7.17 25.05
C ALA A 215 -1.22 -6.13 26.09
N LEU A 216 -0.98 -6.40 27.38
CA LEU A 216 -1.35 -5.50 28.48
C LEU A 216 -0.62 -4.15 28.37
N GLU A 217 0.68 -4.17 28.10
CA GLU A 217 1.47 -2.95 27.94
C GLU A 217 1.06 -2.16 26.68
N ALA A 218 0.80 -2.85 25.56
CA ALA A 218 0.26 -2.20 24.36
C ALA A 218 -1.11 -1.56 24.62
N GLY A 219 -1.96 -2.23 25.40
CA GLY A 219 -3.24 -1.71 25.89
C GLY A 219 -3.05 -0.43 26.71
N ALA A 220 -2.11 -0.44 27.65
CA ALA A 220 -1.78 0.72 28.48
C ALA A 220 -1.28 1.91 27.63
N ILE A 221 -0.40 1.67 26.64
CA ILE A 221 0.14 2.71 25.75
C ILE A 221 -0.96 3.40 24.92
N LEU A 222 -1.89 2.62 24.37
CA LEU A 222 -2.98 3.12 23.51
C LEU A 222 -4.25 3.49 24.28
N GLY A 223 -4.26 3.25 25.60
CA GLY A 223 -5.41 3.46 26.47
C GLY A 223 -6.59 2.54 26.14
N ILE A 224 -6.35 1.27 25.82
CA ILE A 224 -7.38 0.24 25.59
C ILE A 224 -7.39 -0.72 26.80
N ARG A 225 -8.58 -1.09 27.28
CA ARG A 225 -8.72 -2.10 28.33
C ARG A 225 -8.48 -3.49 27.72
N VAL A 226 -7.47 -4.21 28.21
CA VAL A 226 -7.17 -5.57 27.77
C VAL A 226 -7.44 -6.52 28.92
N ASN A 227 -8.30 -7.51 28.70
CA ASN A 227 -8.58 -8.61 29.61
C ASN A 227 -7.94 -9.88 29.05
N ILE A 228 -7.49 -10.75 29.96
CA ILE A 228 -6.78 -11.98 29.62
C ILE A 228 -7.68 -13.16 29.93
N ALA A 229 -7.68 -14.15 29.06
CA ALA A 229 -8.38 -15.40 29.26
C ALA A 229 -7.53 -16.59 28.83
N LEU A 230 -7.69 -17.73 29.52
CA LEU A 230 -7.10 -19.01 29.14
C LEU A 230 -8.17 -19.87 28.45
N GLU A 231 -7.97 -20.16 27.17
CA GLU A 231 -8.83 -21.05 26.40
C GLU A 231 -8.49 -22.51 26.72
N PHE A 232 -9.51 -23.31 26.98
CA PHE A 232 -9.36 -24.74 27.21
C PHE A 232 -10.51 -25.53 26.59
N SER A 233 -10.26 -26.80 26.33
CA SER A 233 -11.29 -27.71 25.85
C SER A 233 -11.55 -28.82 26.86
N ALA A 234 -12.81 -29.22 27.04
CA ALA A 234 -13.21 -30.33 27.90
C ALA A 234 -14.03 -31.36 27.12
N MET A 235 -13.85 -32.65 27.43
CA MET A 235 -14.70 -33.71 26.89
C MET A 235 -16.04 -33.73 27.62
N ILE A 236 -17.14 -33.60 26.87
CA ILE A 236 -18.50 -33.73 27.40
C ILE A 236 -19.27 -34.67 26.49
N GLU A 237 -19.75 -35.78 27.05
CA GLU A 237 -20.55 -36.79 26.32
C GLU A 237 -19.87 -37.40 25.08
N GLY A 238 -18.53 -37.44 25.09
CA GLY A 238 -17.73 -38.02 24.00
C GLY A 238 -17.26 -37.00 22.96
N ASP A 239 -17.76 -35.77 23.00
CA ASP A 239 -17.36 -34.66 22.12
C ASP A 239 -16.51 -33.62 22.88
N ARG A 240 -15.73 -32.83 22.15
CA ARG A 240 -14.80 -31.84 22.73
C ARG A 240 -15.40 -30.44 22.64
N TYR A 241 -15.71 -29.83 23.78
CA TYR A 241 -16.25 -28.46 23.85
C TYR A 241 -15.21 -27.44 24.29
N HIS A 242 -15.40 -26.19 23.90
CA HIS A 242 -14.45 -25.10 24.11
C HIS A 242 -14.96 -24.11 25.17
N PHE A 243 -14.05 -23.68 26.05
CA PHE A 243 -14.33 -22.77 27.16
C PHE A 243 -13.20 -21.75 27.31
N MET A 244 -13.49 -20.63 27.96
CA MET A 244 -12.47 -19.68 28.41
C MET A 244 -12.57 -19.45 29.91
N ALA A 245 -11.44 -19.52 30.60
CA ALA A 245 -11.27 -19.00 31.94
C ALA A 245 -10.79 -17.54 31.84
N VAL A 246 -11.70 -16.58 31.98
CA VAL A 246 -11.37 -15.15 31.99
C VAL A 246 -10.82 -14.80 33.36
N LEU A 247 -9.59 -14.29 33.41
CA LEU A 247 -8.93 -13.92 34.64
C LEU A 247 -9.57 -12.66 35.26
N PRO A 248 -9.40 -12.44 36.58
CA PRO A 248 -9.59 -11.12 37.16
C PRO A 248 -8.81 -10.05 36.39
N HIS A 249 -9.37 -8.83 36.32
CA HIS A 249 -8.75 -7.76 35.55
C HIS A 249 -7.33 -7.44 36.08
N CYS A 250 -6.34 -7.62 35.21
CA CYS A 250 -4.94 -7.30 35.47
C CYS A 250 -4.54 -6.09 34.62
N ALA A 251 -4.09 -5.01 35.25
CA ALA A 251 -3.74 -3.76 34.57
C ALA A 251 -2.37 -3.80 33.86
N ASN A 252 -1.49 -4.71 34.27
CA ASN A 252 -0.13 -4.82 33.73
C ASN A 252 0.44 -6.24 33.93
N GLY A 253 1.60 -6.49 33.33
CA GLY A 253 2.28 -7.79 33.39
C GLY A 253 2.68 -8.25 34.80
N GLN A 254 2.98 -7.31 35.71
CA GLN A 254 3.32 -7.67 37.09
C GLN A 254 2.11 -8.29 37.81
N GLN A 255 0.90 -7.76 37.60
CA GLN A 255 -0.31 -8.29 38.22
C GLN A 255 -0.68 -9.68 37.70
N VAL A 256 -0.55 -9.92 36.40
CA VAL A 256 -0.87 -11.25 35.84
C VAL A 256 0.18 -12.29 36.24
N ARG A 257 1.46 -11.92 36.36
CA ARG A 257 2.49 -12.79 36.95
C ARG A 257 2.18 -13.13 38.40
N ALA A 258 1.79 -12.14 39.19
CA ALA A 258 1.40 -12.36 40.58
C ALA A 258 0.22 -13.33 40.67
N PHE A 259 -0.82 -13.15 39.84
CA PHE A 259 -1.96 -14.06 39.78
C PHE A 259 -1.54 -15.51 39.50
N PHE A 260 -0.69 -15.75 38.49
CA PHE A 260 -0.21 -17.10 38.19
C PHE A 260 0.66 -17.70 39.30
N ALA A 261 1.46 -16.87 39.98
CA ALA A 261 2.29 -17.32 41.09
C ALA A 261 1.45 -17.67 42.33
N ASP A 262 0.50 -16.81 42.70
CA ASP A 262 -0.37 -16.97 43.87
C ASP A 262 -1.26 -18.21 43.74
N HIS A 263 -1.69 -18.54 42.51
CA HIS A 263 -2.52 -19.71 42.23
C HIS A 263 -1.76 -20.89 41.61
N ALA A 264 -0.42 -20.90 41.65
CA ALA A 264 0.38 -21.98 41.06
C ALA A 264 0.08 -23.36 41.70
N GLN A 265 -0.26 -23.39 42.99
CA GLN A 265 -0.66 -24.62 43.68
C GLN A 265 -2.11 -24.99 43.40
N ASP A 266 -3.04 -24.05 43.57
CA ASP A 266 -4.48 -24.29 43.44
C ASP A 266 -4.90 -24.64 42.00
N LEU A 267 -4.30 -23.96 41.01
CA LEU A 267 -4.56 -24.17 39.59
C LEU A 267 -3.49 -25.02 38.91
N GLY A 268 -2.56 -25.63 39.65
CA GLY A 268 -1.45 -26.41 39.09
C GLY A 268 -1.90 -27.53 38.15
N PHE A 269 -2.97 -28.25 38.49
CA PHE A 269 -3.58 -29.26 37.60
C PHE A 269 -4.12 -28.65 36.31
N PHE A 270 -4.77 -27.48 36.39
CA PHE A 270 -5.31 -26.79 35.23
C PHE A 270 -4.18 -26.28 34.32
N PHE A 271 -3.16 -25.63 34.88
CA PHE A 271 -2.02 -25.13 34.11
C PHE A 271 -1.24 -26.26 33.42
N ALA A 272 -0.93 -27.33 34.15
CA ALA A 272 -0.28 -28.51 33.56
C ALA A 272 -1.16 -29.16 32.47
N GLY A 273 -2.48 -29.17 32.66
CA GLY A 273 -3.40 -29.71 31.67
C GLY A 273 -3.48 -28.89 30.38
N LEU A 274 -3.37 -27.55 30.47
CA LEU A 274 -3.25 -26.69 29.29
C LEU A 274 -2.00 -27.02 28.48
N ASP A 275 -0.86 -27.18 29.15
CA ASP A 275 0.40 -27.53 28.50
C ASP A 275 0.35 -28.93 27.86
N GLN A 276 -0.21 -29.91 28.56
CA GLN A 276 -0.36 -31.26 28.01
C GLN A 276 -1.29 -31.29 26.79
N ASN A 277 -2.37 -30.51 26.80
CA ASN A 277 -3.27 -30.39 25.66
C ASN A 277 -2.58 -29.78 24.44
N ARG A 278 -1.69 -28.81 24.66
CA ARG A 278 -0.87 -28.21 23.61
C ARG A 278 0.12 -29.23 23.03
N GLU A 279 0.79 -30.02 23.86
CA GLU A 279 1.68 -31.11 23.42
C GLU A 279 0.92 -32.17 22.60
N ASN A 280 -0.25 -32.61 23.08
CA ASN A 280 -1.10 -33.57 22.36
C ASN A 280 -1.47 -33.07 20.96
N LYS A 281 -1.69 -31.76 20.84
CA LYS A 281 -1.97 -31.08 19.56
C LYS A 281 -0.74 -31.02 18.66
N PHE A 282 0.45 -30.77 19.21
CA PHE A 282 1.72 -30.79 18.45
C PHE A 282 2.03 -32.19 17.91
N ASP A 283 1.83 -33.23 18.71
CA ASP A 283 2.01 -34.62 18.27
C ASP A 283 1.05 -34.99 17.14
N ALA A 284 -0.21 -34.54 17.22
CA ALA A 284 -1.18 -34.74 16.15
C ALA A 284 -0.78 -33.99 14.87
N ALA A 285 -0.28 -32.75 14.98
CA ALA A 285 0.23 -31.98 13.85
C ALA A 285 1.45 -32.66 13.19
N ARG A 286 2.39 -33.19 14.00
CA ARG A 286 3.58 -33.89 13.50
C ARG A 286 3.19 -35.10 12.67
N ARG A 287 2.25 -35.92 13.14
CA ARG A 287 1.72 -37.08 12.39
C ARG A 287 1.12 -36.69 11.04
N LEU A 288 0.41 -35.56 10.97
CA LEU A 288 -0.15 -35.05 9.71
C LEU A 288 0.95 -34.63 8.72
N LEU A 289 1.98 -33.92 9.19
CA LEU A 289 3.12 -33.52 8.35
C LEU A 289 3.95 -34.72 7.88
N ASP A 290 4.15 -35.73 8.72
CA ASP A 290 4.86 -36.96 8.35
C ASP A 290 4.11 -37.73 7.26
N ALA A 291 2.78 -37.82 7.37
CA ALA A 291 1.95 -38.41 6.32
C ALA A 291 2.03 -37.62 5.01
N PHE A 292 1.96 -36.29 5.08
CA PHE A 292 2.13 -35.42 3.90
C PHE A 292 3.49 -35.61 3.23
N ASN A 293 4.58 -35.61 4.01
CA ASN A 293 5.95 -35.77 3.52
C ASN A 293 6.18 -37.13 2.86
N ARG A 294 5.56 -38.19 3.38
CA ARG A 294 5.69 -39.55 2.83
C ARG A 294 4.87 -39.75 1.55
N ASP A 295 3.60 -39.32 1.56
CA ASP A 295 2.64 -39.74 0.54
C ASP A 295 2.38 -38.66 -0.53
N THR A 296 2.42 -37.37 -0.16
CA THR A 296 2.02 -36.25 -1.03
C THR A 296 3.21 -35.49 -1.62
N LEU A 297 4.26 -35.26 -0.84
CA LEU A 297 5.44 -34.52 -1.28
C LEU A 297 6.11 -35.09 -2.54
N PRO A 298 6.27 -36.43 -2.71
CA PRO A 298 6.82 -37.01 -3.94
C PRO A 298 5.97 -36.69 -5.17
N ILE A 299 4.65 -36.60 -5.02
CA ILE A 299 3.71 -36.29 -6.11
C ILE A 299 3.88 -34.82 -6.54
N ILE A 300 4.03 -33.90 -5.59
CA ILE A 300 4.22 -32.45 -5.85
C ILE A 300 5.53 -32.15 -6.59
N ASN A 301 6.57 -32.94 -6.34
CA ASN A 301 7.90 -32.75 -6.95
C ASN A 301 8.11 -33.47 -8.28
N LYS A 302 7.10 -34.20 -8.76
CA LYS A 302 7.19 -34.95 -10.01
C LYS A 302 7.53 -34.04 -11.21
N GLY A 303 8.53 -34.43 -12.01
CA GLY A 303 9.05 -33.70 -13.17
C GLY A 303 10.14 -32.66 -12.87
N PHE A 304 10.50 -32.46 -11.60
CA PHE A 304 11.58 -31.57 -11.16
C PHE A 304 12.62 -32.29 -10.29
N GLU A 305 12.58 -33.62 -10.21
CA GLU A 305 13.35 -34.46 -9.29
C GLU A 305 14.86 -34.19 -9.37
N ASP A 306 15.38 -34.00 -10.58
CA ASP A 306 16.80 -33.74 -10.84
C ASP A 306 17.23 -32.27 -10.61
N LYS A 307 16.30 -31.40 -10.19
CA LYS A 307 16.54 -29.95 -10.02
C LYS A 307 16.09 -29.45 -8.64
N PRO A 308 16.95 -29.58 -7.61
CA PRO A 308 16.60 -29.28 -6.21
C PRO A 308 16.03 -27.87 -5.99
N GLU A 309 16.48 -26.88 -6.74
CA GLU A 309 16.04 -25.47 -6.67
C GLU A 309 14.58 -25.25 -7.08
N PHE A 310 13.96 -26.24 -7.74
CA PHE A 310 12.56 -26.27 -8.11
C PHE A 310 11.75 -27.33 -7.32
N CYS A 311 12.34 -27.99 -6.33
CA CYS A 311 11.67 -28.96 -5.47
C CYS A 311 11.21 -28.31 -4.16
N LEU A 312 10.03 -28.72 -3.69
CA LEU A 312 9.58 -28.45 -2.34
C LEU A 312 10.32 -29.41 -1.39
N GLY A 313 10.97 -28.87 -0.35
CA GLY A 313 11.60 -29.69 0.69
C GLY A 313 10.57 -30.27 1.67
N PRO A 314 10.96 -31.25 2.50
CA PRO A 314 10.09 -31.80 3.54
C PRO A 314 9.68 -30.72 4.55
N LEU A 315 8.44 -30.82 5.03
CA LEU A 315 7.89 -29.91 6.04
C LEU A 315 8.23 -30.43 7.44
N SER A 316 8.92 -29.62 8.24
CA SER A 316 9.21 -29.93 9.64
C SER A 316 8.34 -29.09 10.58
N LEU A 317 7.76 -29.73 11.60
CA LEU A 317 7.06 -29.03 12.69
C LEU A 317 8.02 -28.16 13.49
N ASP A 318 9.25 -28.61 13.71
CA ASP A 318 10.24 -27.87 14.50
C ASP A 318 10.67 -26.59 13.77
N GLU A 319 10.76 -26.64 12.43
CA GLU A 319 10.98 -25.44 11.61
C GLU A 319 9.80 -24.45 11.70
N LEU A 320 8.56 -24.95 11.76
CA LEU A 320 7.37 -24.12 11.95
C LEU A 320 7.37 -23.45 13.33
N LEU A 321 7.61 -24.24 14.39
CA LEU A 321 7.63 -23.76 15.77
C LEU A 321 8.86 -22.90 16.09
N ALA A 322 9.97 -23.01 15.34
CA ALA A 322 11.11 -22.11 15.50
C ALA A 322 10.75 -20.64 15.24
N THR A 323 9.68 -20.38 14.48
CA THR A 323 9.17 -19.02 14.23
C THR A 323 8.27 -18.53 15.37
N ILE A 324 7.41 -19.39 15.92
CA ILE A 324 6.52 -19.08 17.06
C ILE A 324 6.41 -20.35 17.93
N PRO A 325 7.23 -20.46 19.00
CA PRO A 325 7.35 -21.69 19.79
C PRO A 325 6.05 -22.14 20.46
N ASN A 326 5.19 -21.18 20.83
CA ASN A 326 4.00 -21.43 21.62
C ASN A 326 2.68 -21.33 20.84
N MET A 327 2.72 -21.32 19.49
CA MET A 327 1.53 -21.16 18.66
C MET A 327 0.47 -22.24 18.95
N ASN A 328 -0.79 -21.83 19.13
CA ASN A 328 -1.92 -22.76 19.14
C ASN A 328 -2.23 -23.24 17.70
N LEU A 329 -1.65 -24.38 17.31
CA LEU A 329 -1.71 -24.89 15.93
C LEU A 329 -3.14 -25.22 15.46
N THR A 330 -3.39 -24.95 14.19
CA THR A 330 -4.61 -25.35 13.48
C THR A 330 -4.23 -25.89 12.10
N LEU A 331 -5.17 -26.55 11.41
CA LEU A 331 -4.92 -27.05 10.05
C LEU A 331 -4.60 -25.91 9.07
N LEU A 332 -5.21 -24.74 9.27
CA LEU A 332 -4.89 -23.54 8.50
C LEU A 332 -3.43 -23.12 8.68
N HIS A 333 -2.83 -23.25 9.86
CA HIS A 333 -1.41 -22.97 10.05
C HIS A 333 -0.52 -23.93 9.26
N LEU A 334 -0.87 -25.21 9.18
CA LEU A 334 -0.15 -26.19 8.35
C LEU A 334 -0.28 -25.85 6.86
N ALA A 335 -1.46 -25.40 6.43
CA ALA A 335 -1.71 -24.96 5.07
C ALA A 335 -0.96 -23.65 4.72
N GLU A 336 -0.93 -22.67 5.62
CA GLU A 336 -0.13 -21.45 5.49
C GLU A 336 1.37 -21.77 5.42
N TYR A 337 1.84 -22.69 6.26
CA TYR A 337 3.23 -23.13 6.24
C TYR A 337 3.62 -23.76 4.90
N LEU A 338 2.78 -24.67 4.39
CA LEU A 338 2.96 -25.24 3.05
C LEU A 338 2.87 -24.17 1.96
N TYR A 339 1.94 -23.21 2.04
CA TYR A 339 1.83 -22.10 1.10
C TYR A 339 3.12 -21.29 1.00
N LEU A 340 3.66 -20.88 2.15
CA LEU A 340 4.88 -20.06 2.23
C LEU A 340 6.10 -20.77 1.63
N ARG A 341 6.17 -22.10 1.75
CA ARG A 341 7.24 -22.91 1.16
C ARG A 341 6.99 -23.23 -0.32
N TYR A 342 5.74 -23.44 -0.72
CA TYR A 342 5.39 -23.92 -2.05
C TYR A 342 5.23 -22.82 -3.09
N ARG A 343 4.65 -21.67 -2.73
CA ARG A 343 4.45 -20.54 -3.66
C ARG A 343 5.77 -20.07 -4.31
N PRO A 344 6.88 -19.85 -3.57
CA PRO A 344 8.13 -19.43 -4.20
C PRO A 344 8.65 -20.48 -5.19
N ILE A 345 8.50 -21.77 -4.87
CA ILE A 345 8.88 -22.87 -5.77
C ILE A 345 8.06 -22.85 -7.05
N LEU A 346 6.73 -22.69 -6.96
CA LEU A 346 5.86 -22.55 -8.14
C LEU A 346 6.18 -21.31 -8.97
N GLN A 347 6.53 -20.19 -8.34
CA GLN A 347 6.96 -18.98 -9.06
C GLN A 347 8.27 -19.22 -9.84
N LYS A 348 9.25 -19.89 -9.21
CA LYS A 348 10.49 -20.29 -9.88
C LYS A 348 10.23 -21.22 -11.06
N ARG A 349 9.38 -22.23 -10.87
CA ARG A 349 8.92 -23.14 -11.95
C ARG A 349 8.29 -22.33 -13.08
N LEU A 350 7.45 -21.35 -12.78
CA LEU A 350 6.76 -20.52 -13.78
C LEU A 350 7.75 -19.70 -14.63
N TRP A 351 8.70 -19.01 -14.00
CA TRP A 351 9.72 -18.22 -14.73
C TRP A 351 10.56 -19.11 -15.64
N TYR A 352 11.01 -20.25 -15.12
CA TYR A 352 11.75 -21.24 -15.89
C TYR A 352 10.94 -21.74 -17.10
N CYS A 353 9.67 -22.09 -16.90
CA CYS A 353 8.79 -22.52 -17.98
C CYS A 353 8.52 -21.40 -19.01
N LYS A 354 8.43 -20.13 -18.58
CA LYS A 354 8.25 -18.97 -19.48
C LYS A 354 9.43 -18.84 -20.44
N VAL A 355 10.66 -19.00 -19.95
CA VAL A 355 11.89 -18.96 -20.76
C VAL A 355 11.96 -20.16 -21.71
N LEU A 356 11.69 -21.38 -21.22
CA LEU A 356 11.68 -22.59 -22.06
C LEU A 356 10.67 -22.50 -23.21
N ARG A 357 9.47 -22.00 -22.92
CA ARG A 357 8.40 -21.81 -23.91
C ARG A 357 8.78 -20.87 -25.05
N GLU A 358 9.50 -19.79 -24.75
CA GLU A 358 9.94 -18.84 -25.78
C GLU A 358 11.17 -19.33 -26.55
N LYS A 359 12.06 -20.08 -25.87
CA LYS A 359 13.13 -20.84 -26.53
C LYS A 359 12.56 -21.83 -27.55
N GLU A 360 11.59 -22.67 -27.15
CA GLU A 360 10.93 -23.64 -28.04
C GLU A 360 10.21 -22.95 -29.22
N LYS A 361 9.58 -21.79 -29.01
CA LYS A 361 8.98 -21.02 -30.10
C LYS A 361 10.02 -20.52 -31.11
N LYS A 362 11.17 -20.05 -30.64
CA LYS A 362 12.29 -19.60 -31.49
C LYS A 362 12.89 -20.77 -32.28
N GLU A 363 13.05 -21.93 -31.65
CA GLU A 363 13.62 -23.14 -32.26
C GLU A 363 12.62 -23.85 -33.21
N GLY A 364 11.33 -23.91 -32.84
CA GLY A 364 10.25 -24.53 -33.60
C GLY A 364 9.90 -23.84 -34.92
N GLY A 365 10.41 -22.63 -35.17
CA GLY A 365 10.40 -21.98 -36.49
C GLY A 365 11.36 -22.61 -37.51
N ARG A 366 12.22 -23.56 -37.09
CA ARG A 366 13.16 -24.33 -37.93
C ARG A 366 12.92 -25.83 -37.75
N GLY A 367 11.88 -26.34 -38.42
CA GLY A 367 11.47 -27.76 -38.51
C GLY A 367 12.38 -28.84 -37.90
N SER A 368 12.19 -29.14 -36.61
CA SER A 368 12.61 -30.42 -36.01
C SER A 368 11.53 -30.94 -35.05
N PRO A 369 11.11 -32.22 -35.16
CA PRO A 369 10.17 -32.83 -34.24
C PRO A 369 10.86 -33.13 -32.90
N ALA A 370 10.12 -32.92 -31.81
CA ALA A 370 10.56 -33.16 -30.45
C ALA A 370 11.11 -34.60 -30.27
N ARG A 371 12.37 -34.72 -29.83
CA ARG A 371 12.96 -35.98 -29.36
C ARG A 371 12.50 -36.25 -27.93
N GLY A 372 11.82 -37.37 -27.71
CA GLY A 372 11.56 -37.97 -26.40
C GLY A 372 10.28 -37.47 -25.71
N GLY A 373 9.59 -38.36 -24.99
CA GLY A 373 8.26 -38.15 -24.39
C GLY A 373 8.17 -37.14 -23.23
N ALA A 374 8.83 -35.99 -23.35
CA ALA A 374 8.72 -34.86 -22.44
C ALA A 374 7.44 -34.05 -22.71
N GLU A 375 6.81 -33.53 -21.66
CA GLU A 375 5.65 -32.64 -21.77
C GLU A 375 6.03 -31.33 -22.50
N PRO A 376 5.23 -30.84 -23.47
CA PRO A 376 5.51 -29.57 -24.16
C PRO A 376 5.60 -28.37 -23.21
N ALA A 377 6.55 -27.44 -23.41
CA ALA A 377 6.76 -26.32 -22.48
C ALA A 377 5.54 -25.39 -22.34
N GLU A 378 4.70 -25.26 -23.38
CA GLU A 378 3.44 -24.49 -23.28
C GLU A 378 2.41 -25.16 -22.35
N SER A 379 2.35 -26.51 -22.32
CA SER A 379 1.48 -27.26 -21.40
C SER A 379 1.96 -27.09 -19.96
N LEU A 380 3.26 -27.29 -19.74
CA LEU A 380 3.89 -27.13 -18.43
C LEU A 380 3.71 -25.70 -17.90
N TYR A 381 3.99 -24.68 -18.72
CA TYR A 381 3.77 -23.28 -18.38
C TYR A 381 2.30 -22.99 -18.02
N SER A 382 1.35 -23.49 -18.83
CA SER A 382 -0.08 -23.29 -18.59
C SER A 382 -0.56 -23.95 -17.30
N ARG A 383 -0.09 -25.16 -17.01
CA ARG A 383 -0.40 -25.89 -15.77
C ARG A 383 0.16 -25.15 -14.55
N THR A 384 1.46 -24.84 -14.54
CA THR A 384 2.11 -24.13 -13.43
C THR A 384 1.51 -22.75 -13.20
N LYS A 385 1.16 -22.04 -14.27
CA LYS A 385 0.47 -20.74 -14.16
C LYS A 385 -0.91 -20.88 -13.54
N LYS A 386 -1.68 -21.90 -13.92
CA LYS A 386 -3.02 -22.16 -13.37
C LYS A 386 -2.94 -22.54 -11.89
N GLU A 387 -2.00 -23.42 -11.55
CA GLU A 387 -1.74 -23.85 -10.18
C GLU A 387 -1.32 -22.68 -9.29
N LEU A 388 -0.31 -21.90 -9.69
CA LEU A 388 0.13 -20.72 -8.94
C LEU A 388 -1.00 -19.68 -8.77
N LYS A 389 -1.81 -19.46 -9.82
CA LYS A 389 -2.92 -18.50 -9.78
C LYS A 389 -4.02 -18.93 -8.78
N ASN A 390 -4.24 -20.22 -8.65
CA ASN A 390 -5.27 -20.80 -7.80
C ASN A 390 -4.73 -21.19 -6.42
N LEU A 391 -3.43 -20.98 -6.15
CA LEU A 391 -2.81 -21.35 -4.89
C LEU A 391 -3.16 -20.34 -3.81
N ASP A 392 -3.78 -20.81 -2.75
CA ASP A 392 -4.08 -20.05 -1.54
C ASP A 392 -4.16 -21.00 -0.33
N PRO A 393 -4.06 -20.49 0.90
CA PRO A 393 -4.10 -21.35 2.09
C PRO A 393 -5.39 -22.18 2.21
N ASP A 394 -6.56 -21.67 1.80
CA ASP A 394 -7.82 -22.41 1.91
C ASP A 394 -7.89 -23.56 0.89
N SER A 395 -7.41 -23.35 -0.34
CA SER A 395 -7.30 -24.41 -1.35
C SER A 395 -6.27 -25.47 -0.94
N ILE A 396 -5.15 -25.09 -0.33
CA ILE A 396 -4.18 -26.04 0.23
C ILE A 396 -4.79 -26.85 1.37
N MET A 397 -5.48 -26.20 2.31
CA MET A 397 -6.14 -26.87 3.43
C MET A 397 -7.15 -27.92 2.94
N SER A 398 -8.03 -27.52 2.02
CA SER A 398 -9.06 -28.41 1.44
C SER A 398 -8.51 -29.51 0.54
N THR A 399 -7.33 -29.32 -0.06
CA THR A 399 -6.71 -30.33 -0.95
C THR A 399 -5.87 -31.34 -0.17
N TYR A 400 -5.15 -30.89 0.87
CA TYR A 400 -4.11 -31.70 1.52
C TYR A 400 -4.39 -32.04 3.00
N PHE A 401 -5.35 -31.37 3.66
CA PHE A 401 -5.56 -31.48 5.11
C PHE A 401 -7.04 -31.68 5.54
N ASN A 402 -7.93 -32.04 4.60
CA ASN A 402 -9.38 -31.83 4.72
C ASN A 402 -10.18 -32.86 5.54
N GLU A 403 -9.55 -33.87 6.14
CA GLU A 403 -10.28 -34.95 6.83
C GLU A 403 -10.89 -34.53 8.19
N ALA A 404 -10.55 -33.34 8.72
CA ALA A 404 -11.15 -32.78 9.93
C ALA A 404 -11.16 -31.24 9.87
N HIS A 405 -12.11 -30.55 10.51
CA HIS A 405 -12.11 -29.08 10.61
C HIS A 405 -11.10 -28.56 11.66
N ALA A 406 -10.67 -29.44 12.58
CA ALA A 406 -9.68 -29.17 13.61
C ALA A 406 -8.68 -30.33 13.69
N ILE A 407 -7.47 -30.07 14.20
CA ILE A 407 -6.50 -31.13 14.48
C ILE A 407 -7.11 -32.05 15.56
N PRO A 408 -7.30 -33.35 15.28
CA PRO A 408 -7.87 -34.27 16.24
C PRO A 408 -6.84 -34.55 17.34
N TYR A 409 -7.11 -34.04 18.53
CA TYR A 409 -6.32 -34.31 19.73
C TYR A 409 -7.27 -34.55 20.92
N ARG A 410 -6.84 -35.41 21.85
CA ARG A 410 -7.57 -35.69 23.09
C ARG A 410 -7.21 -34.65 24.13
N THR A 411 -8.22 -34.01 24.72
CA THR A 411 -8.01 -33.14 25.89
C THR A 411 -7.90 -33.99 27.16
N VAL A 412 -7.06 -33.54 28.10
CA VAL A 412 -6.92 -34.14 29.43
C VAL A 412 -8.05 -33.76 30.40
N PHE A 413 -8.88 -32.80 30.01
CA PHE A 413 -10.00 -32.30 30.82
C PHE A 413 -11.27 -33.08 30.51
N GLU A 414 -11.76 -33.83 31.50
CA GLU A 414 -12.99 -34.66 31.39
C GLU A 414 -14.08 -34.22 32.37
N ASP A 415 -13.76 -33.41 33.39
CA ASP A 415 -14.68 -32.98 34.45
C ASP A 415 -14.77 -31.44 34.52
N ILE A 416 -15.79 -30.89 33.87
CA ILE A 416 -16.04 -29.44 33.83
C ILE A 416 -16.50 -28.88 35.18
N GLU A 417 -17.16 -29.67 36.03
CA GLU A 417 -17.65 -29.20 37.34
C GLU A 417 -16.47 -28.98 38.29
N LYS A 418 -15.52 -29.92 38.31
CA LYS A 418 -14.28 -29.79 39.08
C LYS A 418 -13.44 -28.60 38.59
N LEU A 419 -13.30 -28.46 37.27
CA LEU A 419 -12.62 -27.29 36.70
C LEU A 419 -13.30 -25.99 37.09
N SER A 420 -14.64 -25.98 37.07
CA SER A 420 -15.42 -24.81 37.43
C SER A 420 -15.19 -24.39 38.87
N ALA A 421 -15.26 -25.33 39.82
CA ALA A 421 -15.03 -25.05 41.23
C ALA A 421 -13.62 -24.46 41.48
N MET A 422 -12.58 -25.01 40.86
CA MET A 422 -11.21 -24.51 41.02
C MET A 422 -11.03 -23.10 40.44
N LEU A 423 -11.54 -22.87 39.23
CA LEU A 423 -11.43 -21.58 38.56
C LEU A 423 -12.23 -20.48 39.28
N HIS A 424 -13.44 -20.79 39.75
CA HIS A 424 -14.24 -19.86 40.55
C HIS A 424 -13.56 -19.51 41.87
N ALA A 425 -12.91 -20.48 42.54
CA ALA A 425 -12.15 -20.24 43.76
C ALA A 425 -10.96 -19.27 43.54
N ALA A 426 -10.36 -19.28 42.34
CA ALA A 426 -9.34 -18.33 41.93
C ALA A 426 -9.91 -16.98 41.41
N GLY A 427 -11.23 -16.78 41.46
CA GLY A 427 -11.89 -15.56 40.99
C GLY A 427 -12.01 -15.45 39.46
N CYS A 428 -11.74 -16.51 38.71
CA CYS A 428 -11.95 -16.54 37.27
C CYS A 428 -13.44 -16.65 36.92
N ILE A 429 -13.79 -16.13 35.76
CA ILE A 429 -15.11 -16.27 35.14
C ILE A 429 -15.01 -17.34 34.06
N ILE A 430 -16.00 -18.24 33.98
CA ILE A 430 -16.02 -19.29 32.96
C ILE A 430 -17.00 -18.93 31.86
N LYS A 431 -16.49 -18.87 30.64
CA LYS A 431 -17.26 -18.59 29.43
C LYS A 431 -17.35 -19.83 28.57
N PHE A 432 -18.56 -20.24 28.22
CA PHE A 432 -18.79 -21.26 27.20
C PHE A 432 -18.76 -20.62 25.81
N ILE A 433 -17.83 -21.07 24.97
CA ILE A 433 -17.61 -20.55 23.60
C ILE A 433 -17.95 -21.62 22.56
N HIS A 434 -18.29 -21.18 21.36
CA HIS A 434 -18.64 -22.03 20.22
C HIS A 434 -19.72 -23.09 20.53
N PRO A 435 -20.81 -22.74 21.26
CA PRO A 435 -21.77 -23.74 21.74
C PRO A 435 -22.45 -24.51 20.60
N LEU A 436 -22.55 -23.89 19.42
CA LEU A 436 -23.23 -24.44 18.23
C LEU A 436 -22.30 -25.25 17.30
N GLU A 437 -21.05 -25.52 17.66
CA GLU A 437 -20.08 -26.26 16.82
C GLU A 437 -20.61 -27.62 16.34
N TYR A 438 -21.34 -28.33 17.21
CA TYR A 438 -21.95 -29.64 16.92
C TYR A 438 -23.46 -29.57 16.65
N GLY A 439 -23.98 -28.38 16.33
CA GLY A 439 -25.40 -28.13 16.05
C GLY A 439 -26.28 -27.88 17.28
N MET A 440 -27.49 -27.37 17.04
CA MET A 440 -28.38 -26.83 18.07
C MET A 440 -28.84 -27.86 19.13
N GLU A 441 -29.20 -29.08 18.74
CA GLU A 441 -29.64 -30.09 19.72
C GLU A 441 -28.52 -30.52 20.66
N THR A 442 -27.30 -30.67 20.13
CA THR A 442 -26.13 -31.02 20.94
C THR A 442 -25.77 -29.85 21.86
N ALA A 443 -25.81 -28.62 21.34
CA ALA A 443 -25.61 -27.39 22.11
C ALA A 443 -26.60 -27.30 23.29
N ARG A 444 -27.88 -27.61 23.07
CA ARG A 444 -28.92 -27.60 24.10
C ARG A 444 -28.61 -28.58 25.23
N ARG A 445 -28.30 -29.84 24.89
CA ARG A 445 -28.00 -30.88 25.89
C ARG A 445 -26.78 -30.50 26.74
N VAL A 446 -25.71 -30.06 26.09
CA VAL A 446 -24.46 -29.70 26.77
C VAL A 446 -24.65 -28.45 27.63
N PHE A 447 -25.32 -27.42 27.11
CA PHE A 447 -25.63 -26.21 27.85
C PHE A 447 -26.48 -26.51 29.09
N GLU A 448 -27.53 -27.33 28.99
CA GLU A 448 -28.36 -27.71 30.14
C GLU A 448 -27.54 -28.39 31.25
N ARG A 449 -26.51 -29.16 30.88
CA ARG A 449 -25.61 -29.84 31.82
C ARG A 449 -24.58 -28.88 32.45
N CYS A 450 -23.97 -28.00 31.66
CA CYS A 450 -22.91 -27.12 32.13
C CYS A 450 -23.39 -25.75 32.62
N CYS A 451 -24.67 -25.38 32.44
CA CYS A 451 -25.20 -24.05 32.77
C CYS A 451 -24.95 -23.60 34.23
N ARG A 452 -24.77 -24.56 35.16
CA ARG A 452 -24.45 -24.27 36.57
C ARG A 452 -22.96 -24.03 36.84
N CYS A 453 -22.11 -24.39 35.89
CA CYS A 453 -20.65 -24.33 35.98
C CYS A 453 -20.06 -23.16 35.19
N ILE A 454 -20.90 -22.35 34.54
CA ILE A 454 -20.49 -21.25 33.67
C ILE A 454 -21.12 -19.95 34.13
N ASP A 455 -20.41 -18.85 33.89
CA ASP A 455 -20.87 -17.49 34.19
C ASP A 455 -21.32 -16.75 32.94
N GLN A 456 -20.68 -17.04 31.81
CA GLN A 456 -20.92 -16.37 30.54
C GLN A 456 -21.13 -17.40 29.43
N VAL A 457 -21.89 -17.01 28.41
CA VAL A 457 -22.08 -17.82 27.21
C VAL A 457 -22.04 -16.96 25.97
N GLU A 458 -21.25 -17.39 24.98
CA GLU A 458 -21.17 -16.71 23.70
C GLU A 458 -22.42 -17.03 22.86
N VAL A 459 -23.36 -16.08 22.83
CA VAL A 459 -24.61 -16.21 22.08
C VAL A 459 -24.45 -15.83 20.61
N TYR A 460 -23.37 -15.13 20.27
CA TYR A 460 -23.03 -14.79 18.90
C TYR A 460 -21.52 -14.78 18.70
N ASN A 461 -21.07 -15.51 17.68
CA ASN A 461 -19.69 -15.55 17.26
C ASN A 461 -19.58 -15.18 15.77
N THR A 462 -18.69 -14.24 15.43
CA THR A 462 -18.57 -13.78 14.04
C THR A 462 -18.03 -14.85 13.09
N GLN A 463 -17.06 -15.67 13.53
CA GLN A 463 -16.56 -16.79 12.73
C GLN A 463 -17.65 -17.85 12.51
N ASN A 464 -18.34 -18.28 13.57
CA ASN A 464 -19.37 -19.33 13.47
C ASN A 464 -20.61 -18.85 12.71
N TYR A 465 -20.88 -17.54 12.66
CA TYR A 465 -22.00 -16.99 11.90
C TYR A 465 -21.70 -16.83 10.40
N ALA A 466 -20.44 -16.64 10.01
CA ALA A 466 -20.10 -16.22 8.66
C ALA A 466 -20.45 -17.29 7.60
N GLY A 467 -21.65 -17.18 7.02
CA GLY A 467 -22.19 -18.11 6.02
C GLY A 467 -23.19 -19.14 6.55
N HIS A 468 -23.53 -19.08 7.85
CA HIS A 468 -24.52 -19.95 8.50
C HIS A 468 -25.89 -19.27 8.66
N ASP A 469 -26.93 -20.07 8.86
CA ASP A 469 -28.30 -19.60 9.11
C ASP A 469 -28.41 -18.85 10.45
N ILE A 470 -29.29 -17.86 10.52
CA ILE A 470 -29.58 -17.09 11.73
C ILE A 470 -30.43 -17.93 12.71
N GLU A 471 -31.26 -18.84 12.20
CA GLU A 471 -32.23 -19.59 13.02
C GLU A 471 -31.60 -20.34 14.22
N PRO A 472 -30.48 -21.09 14.09
CA PRO A 472 -29.86 -21.77 15.22
C PRO A 472 -29.33 -20.81 16.29
N ILE A 473 -28.87 -19.61 15.89
CA ILE A 473 -28.36 -18.59 16.80
C ILE A 473 -29.50 -18.00 17.61
N GLU A 474 -30.62 -17.65 16.98
CA GLU A 474 -31.80 -17.16 17.70
C GLU A 474 -32.40 -18.24 18.60
N ALA A 475 -32.46 -19.49 18.14
CA ALA A 475 -32.92 -20.62 18.96
C ALA A 475 -32.06 -20.80 20.20
N PHE A 476 -30.73 -20.73 20.07
CA PHE A 476 -29.81 -20.79 21.21
C PHE A 476 -29.93 -19.58 22.13
N ALA A 477 -30.08 -18.38 21.59
CA ALA A 477 -30.32 -17.17 22.38
C ALA A 477 -31.61 -17.28 23.22
N ARG A 478 -32.71 -17.80 22.64
CA ARG A 478 -33.95 -18.07 23.37
C ARG A 478 -33.75 -19.09 24.49
N LEU A 479 -33.01 -20.17 24.24
CA LEU A 479 -32.67 -21.17 25.26
C LEU A 479 -31.93 -20.54 26.45
N VAL A 480 -30.93 -19.69 26.18
CA VAL A 480 -30.18 -18.97 27.22
C VAL A 480 -31.10 -18.00 27.98
N ASN A 481 -31.96 -17.27 27.28
CA ASN A 481 -32.91 -16.34 27.89
C ASN A 481 -33.91 -17.06 28.83
N ASP A 482 -34.44 -18.21 28.41
CA ASP A 482 -35.33 -19.04 29.22
C ASP A 482 -34.60 -19.68 30.43
N CYS A 483 -33.32 -20.02 30.28
CA CYS A 483 -32.47 -20.44 31.39
C CYS A 483 -32.32 -19.31 32.42
N ASN A 484 -32.03 -18.09 31.96
CA ASN A 484 -31.91 -16.91 32.83
C ASN A 484 -33.24 -16.56 33.51
N ARG A 485 -34.37 -16.68 32.81
CA ARG A 485 -35.70 -16.47 33.41
C ARG A 485 -35.95 -17.42 34.58
N ARG A 486 -35.60 -18.71 34.42
CA ARG A 486 -35.66 -19.71 35.50
C ARG A 486 -34.68 -19.40 36.62
N ALA A 487 -33.44 -19.04 36.29
CA ALA A 487 -32.42 -18.69 37.28
C ALA A 487 -32.87 -17.53 38.17
N VAL A 488 -33.38 -16.44 37.57
CA VAL A 488 -33.92 -15.28 38.30
C VAL A 488 -35.11 -15.67 39.18
N ALA A 489 -36.05 -16.46 38.65
CA ALA A 489 -37.21 -16.94 39.42
C ALA A 489 -36.80 -17.81 40.63
N GLU A 490 -35.69 -18.54 40.53
CA GLU A 490 -35.12 -19.36 41.59
C GLU A 490 -34.13 -18.58 42.51
N GLY A 491 -33.94 -17.29 42.30
CA GLY A 491 -32.99 -16.46 43.07
C GLY A 491 -31.52 -16.77 42.80
N ARG A 492 -31.22 -17.43 41.67
CA ARG A 492 -29.86 -17.76 41.22
C ARG A 492 -29.32 -16.66 40.30
N LYS A 493 -27.98 -16.55 40.24
CA LYS A 493 -27.29 -15.64 39.32
C LYS A 493 -27.56 -16.07 37.86
N PRO A 494 -28.04 -15.18 36.97
CA PRO A 494 -28.19 -15.49 35.56
C PRO A 494 -26.83 -15.59 34.85
N ILE A 495 -26.82 -16.27 33.70
CA ILE A 495 -25.65 -16.41 32.84
C ILE A 495 -25.58 -15.18 31.92
N GLU A 496 -24.44 -14.51 31.85
CA GLU A 496 -24.28 -13.31 31.03
C GLU A 496 -24.07 -13.70 29.54
N PRO A 497 -24.94 -13.26 28.63
CA PRO A 497 -24.77 -13.49 27.20
C PRO A 497 -23.75 -12.49 26.64
N VAL A 498 -22.76 -13.00 25.90
CA VAL A 498 -21.66 -12.19 25.33
C VAL A 498 -21.49 -12.42 23.83
N CYS A 499 -20.69 -11.55 23.19
CA CYS A 499 -20.36 -11.66 21.76
C CYS A 499 -18.85 -11.69 21.55
N GLY A 500 -18.40 -12.63 20.73
CA GLY A 500 -17.00 -12.76 20.33
C GLY A 500 -16.85 -12.66 18.82
N SER A 501 -15.77 -12.05 18.34
CA SER A 501 -15.48 -12.15 16.90
C SER A 501 -14.73 -13.40 16.53
N ASP A 502 -13.96 -13.96 17.48
CA ASP A 502 -12.96 -14.99 17.24
C ASP A 502 -12.04 -14.54 16.08
N ALA A 503 -11.69 -13.24 16.03
CA ALA A 503 -10.98 -12.71 14.87
C ALA A 503 -9.52 -13.17 14.83
N THR A 504 -9.24 -14.18 14.00
CA THR A 504 -7.86 -14.60 13.67
C THR A 504 -7.18 -13.65 12.68
N GLY A 505 -7.99 -12.91 11.92
CA GLY A 505 -7.56 -12.06 10.82
C GLY A 505 -7.18 -12.82 9.55
N ARG A 506 -7.24 -14.16 9.53
CA ARG A 506 -6.77 -14.97 8.39
C ARG A 506 -7.76 -15.02 7.22
N THR A 507 -9.05 -15.12 7.51
CA THR A 507 -10.10 -15.28 6.49
C THR A 507 -10.65 -13.92 6.00
N PRO A 508 -10.44 -13.51 4.74
CA PRO A 508 -10.88 -12.20 4.26
C PRO A 508 -12.41 -12.05 4.17
N LYS A 509 -13.11 -13.18 4.02
CA LYS A 509 -14.59 -13.27 3.90
C LYS A 509 -15.30 -13.06 5.23
N ILE A 510 -14.62 -13.33 6.34
CA ILE A 510 -15.18 -13.20 7.68
C ILE A 510 -14.90 -11.78 8.20
N PRO A 511 -15.92 -11.08 8.74
CA PRO A 511 -15.70 -9.78 9.37
C PRO A 511 -14.66 -9.86 10.49
N GLY A 512 -13.69 -8.96 10.50
CA GLY A 512 -12.70 -8.88 11.60
C GLY A 512 -13.27 -8.29 12.90
N MET A 513 -12.47 -8.26 13.96
CA MET A 513 -12.88 -7.91 15.34
C MET A 513 -13.73 -6.66 15.57
N GLY A 514 -14.48 -6.69 16.67
CA GLY A 514 -15.15 -5.55 17.29
C GLY A 514 -16.66 -5.54 17.11
N PHE A 515 -17.35 -5.13 18.16
CA PHE A 515 -18.77 -4.86 18.24
C PHE A 515 -18.99 -3.45 18.79
N ILE A 516 -20.06 -2.79 18.39
CA ILE A 516 -20.46 -1.49 18.93
C ILE A 516 -21.97 -1.35 18.84
N PHE A 517 -22.61 -0.75 19.84
CA PHE A 517 -24.04 -0.45 19.76
C PHE A 517 -24.34 0.72 18.80
N GLU A 518 -25.45 0.63 18.08
CA GLU A 518 -25.90 1.62 17.10
C GLU A 518 -25.99 3.06 17.67
N ASP A 519 -26.46 3.19 18.91
CA ASP A 519 -26.59 4.47 19.63
C ASP A 519 -25.24 5.08 20.08
N ARG A 520 -24.14 4.32 20.01
CA ARG A 520 -22.78 4.79 20.29
C ARG A 520 -22.04 5.27 19.03
N ILE A 521 -22.59 5.06 17.84
CA ILE A 521 -21.98 5.51 16.58
C ILE A 521 -22.40 6.97 16.31
N VAL A 522 -21.46 7.90 16.52
CA VAL A 522 -21.70 9.34 16.39
C VAL A 522 -21.08 9.92 15.11
N GLY A 523 -21.44 11.16 14.79
CA GLY A 523 -20.81 11.93 13.71
C GLY A 523 -21.62 11.98 12.41
N LYS A 524 -21.15 12.81 11.47
CA LYS A 524 -21.89 13.15 10.24
C LYS A 524 -22.18 11.93 9.34
N PHE A 525 -21.34 10.90 9.42
CA PHE A 525 -21.41 9.73 8.54
C PHE A 525 -21.86 8.46 9.27
N ALA A 526 -22.38 8.56 10.50
CA ALA A 526 -22.82 7.42 11.32
C ALA A 526 -23.78 6.49 10.55
N SER A 527 -24.84 7.04 9.94
CA SER A 527 -25.81 6.23 9.19
C SER A 527 -25.21 5.51 7.97
N ARG A 528 -24.12 6.03 7.38
CA ARG A 528 -23.43 5.35 6.28
C ARG A 528 -22.59 4.18 6.81
N TYR A 529 -21.94 4.37 7.95
CA TYR A 529 -21.19 3.31 8.61
C TYR A 529 -22.13 2.16 8.95
N ILE A 530 -23.24 2.43 9.66
CA ILE A 530 -24.22 1.40 10.04
C ILE A 530 -24.72 0.59 8.82
N LYS A 531 -25.00 1.26 7.69
CA LYS A 531 -25.45 0.59 6.46
C LYS A 531 -24.42 -0.35 5.80
N ARG A 532 -23.12 -0.17 6.08
CA ARG A 532 -22.04 -1.01 5.53
C ARG A 532 -21.69 -2.22 6.41
N HIS A 533 -22.29 -2.31 7.59
CA HIS A 533 -21.92 -3.27 8.62
C HIS A 533 -23.11 -4.17 8.97
N ILE A 534 -22.80 -5.36 9.49
CA ILE A 534 -23.81 -6.33 9.90
C ILE A 534 -24.44 -5.87 11.21
N LYS A 535 -25.77 -5.84 11.22
CA LYS A 535 -26.58 -5.73 12.43
C LYS A 535 -26.82 -7.14 12.99
N LEU A 536 -26.54 -7.33 14.28
CA LEU A 536 -26.86 -8.59 14.97
C LEU A 536 -28.38 -8.69 15.22
N PRO A 537 -28.91 -9.92 15.42
CA PRO A 537 -30.31 -10.13 15.77
C PRO A 537 -30.76 -9.26 16.96
N ALA A 538 -32.04 -8.86 16.96
CA ALA A 538 -32.60 -7.97 17.97
C ALA A 538 -32.52 -8.60 19.37
N LEU A 539 -32.89 -9.87 19.50
CA LEU A 539 -32.83 -10.60 20.77
C LEU A 539 -31.39 -10.67 21.32
N VAL A 540 -30.42 -11.05 20.48
CA VAL A 540 -29.00 -11.08 20.86
C VAL A 540 -28.53 -9.71 21.35
N SER A 541 -28.86 -8.65 20.62
CA SER A 541 -28.47 -7.28 20.97
C SER A 541 -29.07 -6.82 22.30
N ALA A 542 -30.33 -7.16 22.55
CA ALA A 542 -31.03 -6.85 23.80
C ALA A 542 -30.44 -7.63 24.98
N MET A 543 -30.24 -8.94 24.82
CA MET A 543 -29.67 -9.82 25.84
C MET A 543 -28.30 -9.36 26.31
N VAL A 544 -27.40 -9.04 25.37
CA VAL A 544 -26.04 -8.55 25.68
C VAL A 544 -26.09 -7.19 26.37
N ARG A 545 -27.01 -6.30 25.97
CA ARG A 545 -27.20 -5.01 26.65
C ARG A 545 -27.71 -5.18 28.09
N ALA A 546 -28.55 -6.17 28.33
CA ALA A 546 -29.17 -6.45 29.63
C ALA A 546 -28.30 -7.28 30.60
N LYS A 547 -27.12 -7.75 30.15
CA LYS A 547 -26.11 -8.43 30.99
C LYS A 547 -26.67 -9.56 31.87
N GLY A 548 -27.54 -10.39 31.29
CA GLY A 548 -28.13 -11.56 31.97
C GLY A 548 -29.55 -11.35 32.50
N GLU A 549 -30.06 -10.11 32.55
CA GLU A 549 -31.48 -9.89 32.83
C GLU A 549 -32.35 -10.49 31.70
N PRO A 550 -33.39 -11.29 32.03
CA PRO A 550 -34.24 -11.91 31.03
C PRO A 550 -34.98 -10.89 30.17
N ILE A 551 -35.03 -11.14 28.86
CA ILE A 551 -35.70 -10.28 27.89
C ILE A 551 -37.10 -10.81 27.58
N ASP A 552 -38.06 -9.90 27.47
CA ASP A 552 -39.41 -10.18 26.97
C ASP A 552 -39.48 -9.85 25.47
N GLU A 553 -39.49 -10.88 24.61
CA GLU A 553 -39.47 -10.71 23.14
C GLU A 553 -40.64 -9.84 22.60
N PRO A 554 -41.90 -10.03 23.03
CA PRO A 554 -43.02 -9.14 22.67
C PRO A 554 -42.81 -7.67 23.03
N ALA A 555 -42.02 -7.37 24.07
CA ALA A 555 -41.69 -5.99 24.43
C ALA A 555 -40.70 -5.36 23.45
N LEU A 556 -39.78 -6.14 22.87
CA LEU A 556 -38.82 -5.66 21.87
C LEU A 556 -39.49 -5.18 20.58
N GLU A 557 -40.64 -5.75 20.22
CA GLU A 557 -41.43 -5.30 19.06
C GLU A 557 -42.03 -3.90 19.27
N LYS A 558 -42.34 -3.55 20.53
CA LYS A 558 -42.94 -2.27 20.91
C LYS A 558 -41.87 -1.20 21.16
N GLU A 559 -40.79 -1.56 21.82
CA GLU A 559 -39.67 -0.69 22.16
C GLU A 559 -38.34 -1.32 21.68
N PRO A 560 -37.90 -1.01 20.45
CA PRO A 560 -36.72 -1.62 19.88
C PRO A 560 -35.45 -1.12 20.59
N VAL A 561 -34.62 -2.07 21.02
CA VAL A 561 -33.30 -1.80 21.60
C VAL A 561 -32.29 -1.54 20.47
N PRO A 562 -31.34 -0.59 20.63
CA PRO A 562 -30.29 -0.36 19.64
C PRO A 562 -29.50 -1.64 19.33
N HIS A 563 -29.39 -1.96 18.05
CA HIS A 563 -28.68 -3.16 17.59
C HIS A 563 -27.18 -3.08 17.87
N ILE A 564 -26.56 -4.24 18.05
CA ILE A 564 -25.12 -4.38 17.96
C ILE A 564 -24.71 -4.40 16.48
N ILE A 565 -23.71 -3.60 16.14
CA ILE A 565 -23.10 -3.50 14.83
C ILE A 565 -21.74 -4.20 14.88
N SER A 566 -21.54 -5.22 14.04
CA SER A 566 -20.21 -5.83 13.86
C SER A 566 -19.29 -4.85 13.14
N MET A 567 -18.18 -4.46 13.76
CA MET A 567 -17.20 -3.51 13.24
C MET A 567 -16.24 -4.14 12.21
N GLY A 568 -16.38 -5.44 11.95
CA GLY A 568 -15.69 -6.14 10.88
C GLY A 568 -16.19 -5.73 9.50
N LYS A 569 -15.31 -5.70 8.50
CA LYS A 569 -15.72 -5.49 7.11
C LYS A 569 -16.22 -6.82 6.56
N TYR A 570 -17.48 -6.89 6.12
CA TYR A 570 -17.92 -8.00 5.27
C TYR A 570 -17.37 -7.74 3.86
N THR A 571 -16.55 -8.65 3.31
CA THR A 571 -16.15 -8.57 1.90
C THR A 571 -17.23 -9.16 1.01
N SER A 572 -18.44 -8.58 1.04
CA SER A 572 -19.41 -8.76 -0.04
C SER A 572 -18.94 -7.96 -1.24
N GLY A 573 -17.97 -8.49 -1.98
CA GLY A 573 -17.66 -8.11 -3.37
C GLY A 573 -17.11 -6.72 -3.68
N GLU A 574 -17.35 -5.68 -2.87
CA GLU A 574 -16.98 -4.30 -3.20
C GLU A 574 -16.66 -3.50 -1.93
N GLY A 575 -15.48 -3.71 -1.36
CA GLY A 575 -14.81 -2.64 -0.62
C GLY A 575 -14.40 -1.53 -1.58
N PRO A 576 -14.22 -0.27 -1.14
CA PRO A 576 -13.73 0.79 -2.01
C PRO A 576 -12.30 0.45 -2.44
N GLY A 577 -12.17 -0.05 -3.67
CA GLY A 577 -10.92 -0.37 -4.31
C GLY A 577 -10.57 -1.85 -4.27
N GLY A 578 -11.30 -2.69 -5.02
CA GLY A 578 -10.62 -3.80 -5.68
C GLY A 578 -9.41 -3.25 -6.46
N ASP A 579 -8.37 -4.04 -6.65
CA ASP A 579 -7.11 -3.57 -7.29
C ASP A 579 -7.33 -2.94 -8.69
N ASP A 580 -8.52 -3.13 -9.25
CA ASP A 580 -9.01 -2.63 -10.54
C ASP A 580 -10.14 -1.57 -10.49
N GLU A 581 -10.54 -1.04 -9.34
CA GLU A 581 -11.68 -0.10 -9.28
C GLU A 581 -11.38 1.20 -10.05
N LEU A 582 -12.26 1.54 -11.01
CA LEU A 582 -12.11 2.73 -11.83
C LEU A 582 -12.48 3.97 -11.00
N ILE A 583 -11.50 4.81 -10.66
CA ILE A 583 -11.81 6.03 -9.91
C ILE A 583 -12.62 7.02 -10.75
N GLY A 584 -13.68 7.58 -10.15
CA GLY A 584 -14.48 8.63 -10.77
C GLY A 584 -13.69 9.94 -10.97
N PRO A 585 -14.11 10.80 -11.91
CA PRO A 585 -13.36 12.00 -12.31
C PRO A 585 -13.18 13.02 -11.17
N VAL A 586 -14.17 13.14 -10.27
CA VAL A 586 -14.09 14.02 -9.10
C VAL A 586 -13.01 13.56 -8.13
N ARG A 587 -12.96 12.24 -7.87
CA ARG A 587 -11.91 11.62 -7.03
C ARG A 587 -10.55 11.68 -7.71
N ALA A 588 -10.49 11.53 -9.04
CA ALA A 588 -9.25 11.70 -9.80
C ALA A 588 -8.67 13.12 -9.69
N TRP A 589 -9.51 14.15 -9.75
CA TRP A 589 -9.07 15.54 -9.61
C TRP A 589 -8.35 15.80 -8.28
N ARG A 590 -8.76 15.12 -7.20
CA ARG A 590 -8.07 15.17 -5.90
C ARG A 590 -6.58 14.83 -6.03
N TYR A 591 -6.27 13.74 -6.75
CA TYR A 591 -4.94 13.14 -6.82
C TYR A 591 -4.07 13.62 -7.99
N PHE A 592 -4.62 14.44 -8.89
CA PHE A 592 -3.83 15.00 -9.97
C PHE A 592 -2.59 15.74 -9.47
N ASN A 593 -1.49 15.51 -10.17
CA ASN A 593 -0.23 16.17 -9.90
C ASN A 593 -0.45 17.69 -9.91
N PRO A 594 0.10 18.43 -8.93
CA PRO A 594 0.13 19.89 -8.97
C PRO A 594 0.52 20.44 -10.35
N THR A 595 1.52 19.86 -11.03
CA THR A 595 1.94 20.24 -12.39
C THR A 595 0.81 20.11 -13.42
N PHE A 596 -0.03 19.08 -13.33
CA PHE A 596 -1.19 18.93 -14.23
C PHE A 596 -2.30 19.93 -13.88
N LYS A 597 -2.62 20.10 -12.59
CA LYS A 597 -3.59 21.13 -12.15
C LYS A 597 -3.17 22.52 -12.62
N ASN A 598 -1.87 22.80 -12.56
CA ASN A 598 -1.24 24.01 -13.07
C ASN A 598 -1.31 24.14 -14.58
N LEU A 599 -1.12 23.05 -15.33
CA LEU A 599 -1.33 23.03 -16.77
C LEU A 599 -2.78 23.36 -17.11
N VAL A 600 -3.76 22.74 -16.44
CA VAL A 600 -5.19 23.03 -16.64
C VAL A 600 -5.49 24.50 -16.35
N ARG A 601 -4.98 25.06 -15.25
CA ARG A 601 -5.09 26.50 -14.96
C ARG A 601 -4.50 27.37 -16.07
N THR A 602 -3.33 26.99 -16.58
CA THR A 602 -2.67 27.68 -17.70
C THR A 602 -3.51 27.63 -18.97
N LEU A 603 -4.11 26.48 -19.29
CA LEU A 603 -5.00 26.30 -20.42
C LEU A 603 -6.29 27.11 -20.30
N ILE A 604 -6.86 27.23 -19.09
CA ILE A 604 -8.01 28.12 -18.85
C ILE A 604 -7.62 29.57 -19.12
N GLY A 605 -6.45 30.02 -18.61
CA GLY A 605 -5.92 31.35 -18.91
C GLY A 605 -5.71 31.58 -20.42
N TYR A 606 -5.18 30.58 -21.12
CA TYR A 606 -5.02 30.61 -22.59
C TYR A 606 -6.35 30.69 -23.32
N ALA A 607 -7.34 29.88 -22.94
CA ALA A 607 -8.65 29.89 -23.57
C ALA A 607 -9.30 31.27 -23.46
N VAL A 608 -9.27 31.87 -22.26
CA VAL A 608 -9.78 33.24 -22.04
C VAL A 608 -9.02 34.24 -22.91
N ALA A 609 -7.68 34.23 -22.93
CA ALA A 609 -6.91 35.17 -23.74
C ALA A 609 -7.16 34.99 -25.25
N SER A 610 -7.18 33.74 -25.73
CA SER A 610 -7.34 33.37 -27.12
C SER A 610 -8.68 33.84 -27.70
N SER A 611 -9.74 33.86 -26.91
CA SER A 611 -11.06 34.36 -27.32
C SER A 611 -11.08 35.87 -27.62
N PHE A 612 -10.12 36.65 -27.13
CA PHE A 612 -10.11 38.11 -27.25
C PHE A 612 -9.02 38.65 -28.19
N VAL A 613 -7.81 38.08 -28.16
CA VAL A 613 -6.69 38.55 -29.01
C VAL A 613 -6.28 37.55 -30.09
N GLY A 614 -6.94 36.39 -30.17
CA GLY A 614 -6.58 35.32 -31.08
C GLY A 614 -5.46 34.40 -30.54
N PRO A 615 -5.31 33.20 -31.11
CA PRO A 615 -4.48 32.13 -30.56
C PRO A 615 -2.99 32.49 -30.57
N TRP A 616 -2.49 33.10 -31.65
CA TRP A 616 -1.08 33.49 -31.78
C TRP A 616 -0.65 34.48 -30.72
N TYR A 617 -1.45 35.52 -30.51
CA TYR A 617 -1.16 36.55 -29.53
C TYR A 617 -1.39 36.10 -28.09
N ALA A 618 -2.30 35.16 -27.84
CA ALA A 618 -2.47 34.53 -26.54
C ALA A 618 -1.26 33.67 -26.13
N VAL A 619 -0.68 32.90 -27.07
CA VAL A 619 0.57 32.15 -26.83
C VAL A 619 1.71 33.11 -26.50
N LEU A 620 1.86 34.18 -27.28
CA LEU A 620 2.89 35.19 -27.04
C LEU A 620 2.73 35.83 -25.66
N TRP A 621 1.51 36.22 -25.29
CA TRP A 621 1.17 36.83 -24.01
C TRP A 621 1.54 35.97 -22.79
N LEU A 622 1.17 34.69 -22.86
CA LEU A 622 1.41 33.73 -21.78
C LEU A 622 2.88 33.29 -21.73
N GLY A 623 3.50 33.04 -22.88
CA GLY A 623 4.90 32.63 -22.96
C GLY A 623 5.83 33.66 -22.33
N ILE A 624 5.58 34.93 -22.64
CA ILE A 624 6.23 36.07 -22.04
C ILE A 624 6.10 36.09 -20.49
N THR A 625 4.90 35.84 -19.96
CA THR A 625 4.63 35.87 -18.51
C THR A 625 5.22 34.66 -17.77
N GLY A 626 5.18 33.49 -18.38
CA GLY A 626 5.72 32.25 -17.82
C GLY A 626 7.23 32.29 -17.71
N PHE A 627 7.89 32.81 -18.75
CA PHE A 627 9.34 33.00 -18.79
C PHE A 627 9.82 33.90 -17.63
N ARG A 628 9.21 35.07 -17.48
CA ARG A 628 9.56 36.03 -16.43
C ARG A 628 9.40 35.48 -15.01
N ASN A 629 8.27 34.84 -14.67
CA ASN A 629 8.07 34.33 -13.30
C ASN A 629 9.04 33.19 -12.96
N SER A 630 9.40 32.39 -13.96
CA SER A 630 10.39 31.32 -13.80
C SER A 630 11.78 31.90 -13.50
N ILE A 631 12.17 32.99 -14.17
CA ILE A 631 13.42 33.72 -13.93
C ILE A 631 13.46 34.33 -12.53
N ALA A 632 12.39 35.00 -12.11
CA ALA A 632 12.33 35.65 -10.80
C ALA A 632 12.53 34.68 -9.62
N ASP A 633 11.97 33.47 -9.70
CA ASP A 633 12.13 32.42 -8.69
C ASP A 633 13.54 31.79 -8.69
N LEU A 634 14.19 31.73 -9.86
CA LEU A 634 15.57 31.24 -10.00
C LEU A 634 16.58 32.22 -9.38
N VAL A 635 16.39 33.53 -9.58
CA VAL A 635 17.25 34.58 -9.02
C VAL A 635 17.08 34.70 -7.51
N SER A 636 15.84 34.65 -7.01
CA SER A 636 15.53 34.88 -5.59
C SER A 636 16.03 33.77 -4.66
N SER A 637 16.11 32.54 -5.15
CA SER A 637 16.49 31.39 -4.33
C SER A 637 18.00 31.21 -4.16
N ARG A 638 18.82 31.63 -5.13
CA ARG A 638 20.26 31.30 -5.17
C ARG A 638 21.19 32.37 -5.78
N GLY A 639 20.69 33.57 -6.05
CA GLY A 639 21.48 34.70 -6.57
C GLY A 639 21.94 34.54 -8.03
N THR A 640 22.86 35.40 -8.47
CA THR A 640 23.28 35.58 -9.88
C THR A 640 24.21 34.48 -10.43
N ARG A 641 24.54 33.46 -9.65
CA ARG A 641 25.45 32.38 -10.06
C ARG A 641 24.67 31.28 -10.79
N LEU A 642 24.63 31.38 -12.14
CA LEU A 642 23.93 30.48 -13.07
C LEU A 642 24.20 28.97 -12.86
N ASN A 643 25.37 28.62 -12.33
CA ASN A 643 25.78 27.23 -12.06
C ASN A 643 25.05 26.59 -10.87
N GLN A 644 24.36 27.37 -10.03
CA GLN A 644 23.62 26.89 -8.86
C GLN A 644 22.09 26.83 -9.10
N TRP A 645 21.62 27.33 -10.25
CA TRP A 645 20.21 27.35 -10.61
C TRP A 645 19.70 25.98 -11.01
N THR A 646 18.75 25.50 -10.23
CA THR A 646 18.09 24.23 -10.46
C THR A 646 16.63 24.47 -10.79
N LEU A 647 16.08 23.79 -11.79
CA LEU A 647 14.65 23.89 -12.12
C LEU A 647 13.71 23.58 -10.94
N LYS A 648 14.23 22.92 -9.88
CA LYS A 648 13.53 22.66 -8.63
C LYS A 648 13.26 23.90 -7.76
N SER A 649 13.92 25.03 -8.03
CA SER A 649 13.70 26.27 -7.27
C SER A 649 12.64 27.18 -7.90
N ILE A 650 12.12 26.84 -9.09
CA ILE A 650 10.96 27.52 -9.68
C ILE A 650 9.70 27.03 -8.98
N ASN A 651 8.90 27.95 -8.47
CA ASN A 651 7.59 27.62 -7.93
C ASN A 651 6.58 27.54 -9.08
N PHE A 652 6.46 26.36 -9.68
CA PHE A 652 5.54 26.14 -10.81
C PHE A 652 4.06 26.38 -10.45
N ASP A 653 3.66 26.23 -9.18
CA ASP A 653 2.30 26.61 -8.73
C ASP A 653 2.10 28.12 -8.88
N ASN A 654 3.11 28.90 -8.50
CA ASN A 654 3.12 30.36 -8.65
C ASN A 654 3.12 30.79 -10.12
N VAL A 655 3.96 30.17 -10.96
CA VAL A 655 3.99 30.44 -12.42
C VAL A 655 2.63 30.16 -13.05
N ALA A 656 2.02 29.01 -12.76
CA ALA A 656 0.75 28.64 -13.36
C ALA A 656 -0.43 29.49 -12.86
N GLN A 657 -0.42 29.90 -11.60
CA GLN A 657 -1.36 30.91 -11.12
C GLN A 657 -1.17 32.23 -11.87
N SER A 658 0.06 32.68 -12.08
CA SER A 658 0.31 33.90 -12.87
C SER A 658 -0.16 33.76 -14.32
N LEU A 659 -0.02 32.59 -14.93
CA LEU A 659 -0.52 32.32 -16.29
C LEU A 659 -2.06 32.29 -16.34
N PHE A 660 -2.71 31.76 -15.31
CA PHE A 660 -4.16 31.84 -15.17
C PHE A 660 -4.61 33.30 -15.08
N TRP A 661 -4.07 34.07 -14.13
CA TRP A 661 -4.45 35.47 -13.91
C TRP A 661 -4.07 36.39 -15.08
N THR A 662 -2.93 36.19 -15.74
CA THR A 662 -2.56 37.02 -16.91
C THR A 662 -3.43 36.74 -18.12
N GLY A 663 -4.09 35.58 -18.20
CA GLY A 663 -5.09 35.30 -19.23
C GLY A 663 -6.33 36.20 -19.07
N PHE A 664 -6.78 36.38 -17.82
CA PHE A 664 -7.89 37.28 -17.49
C PHE A 664 -7.55 38.78 -17.61
N SER A 665 -6.28 39.17 -17.73
CA SER A 665 -5.92 40.57 -17.97
C SER A 665 -6.27 41.03 -19.39
N VAL A 666 -6.27 40.11 -20.36
CA VAL A 666 -6.53 40.39 -21.76
C VAL A 666 -7.90 41.05 -22.01
N PRO A 667 -9.04 40.52 -21.52
CA PRO A 667 -10.34 41.17 -21.71
C PRO A 667 -10.42 42.53 -21.01
N ILE A 668 -9.76 42.70 -19.87
CA ILE A 668 -9.76 43.96 -19.10
C ILE A 668 -9.00 45.04 -19.86
N LEU A 669 -7.82 44.72 -20.39
CA LEU A 669 -7.04 45.65 -21.21
C LEU A 669 -7.70 45.92 -22.57
N GLY A 670 -8.38 44.90 -23.12
CA GLY A 670 -9.28 45.02 -24.27
C GLY A 670 -10.35 46.07 -24.05
N PHE A 671 -11.05 45.97 -22.92
CA PHE A 671 -12.08 46.91 -22.51
C PHE A 671 -11.53 48.34 -22.35
N VAL A 672 -10.39 48.52 -21.66
CA VAL A 672 -9.78 49.85 -21.48
C VAL A 672 -9.39 50.46 -22.82
N LYS A 673 -8.78 49.68 -23.72
CA LYS A 673 -8.41 50.14 -25.06
C LYS A 673 -9.63 50.53 -25.88
N ALA A 674 -10.69 49.72 -25.87
CA ALA A 674 -11.91 50.00 -26.63
C ALA A 674 -12.63 51.27 -26.15
N ASN A 675 -12.71 51.48 -24.82
CA ASN A 675 -13.30 52.69 -24.26
C ASN A 675 -12.42 53.93 -24.52
N PHE A 676 -11.10 53.77 -24.47
CA PHE A 676 -10.18 54.85 -24.84
C PHE A 676 -10.39 55.30 -26.29
N ASP A 677 -10.44 54.35 -27.23
CA ASP A 677 -10.66 54.67 -28.64
C ASP A 677 -12.01 55.33 -28.90
N LEU A 678 -13.05 54.99 -28.11
CA LEU A 678 -14.40 55.55 -28.21
C LEU A 678 -14.49 56.99 -27.68
N ILE A 679 -13.77 57.30 -26.61
CA ILE A 679 -13.81 58.62 -25.94
C ILE A 679 -12.80 59.60 -26.55
N TRP A 680 -11.83 59.11 -27.33
CA TRP A 680 -10.79 59.94 -27.94
C TRP A 680 -11.37 60.94 -28.96
N PRO A 681 -11.18 62.27 -28.75
CA PRO A 681 -11.87 63.29 -29.54
C PRO A 681 -11.17 63.66 -30.86
N TRP A 682 -9.94 63.17 -31.09
CA TRP A 682 -9.12 63.53 -32.26
C TRP A 682 -8.90 62.34 -33.19
N ALA A 683 -8.14 62.54 -34.27
CA ALA A 683 -7.81 61.45 -35.21
C ALA A 683 -7.12 60.27 -34.49
N HIS A 684 -7.52 59.05 -34.84
CA HIS A 684 -6.92 57.79 -34.34
C HIS A 684 -5.57 57.47 -35.01
N SER A 685 -4.73 58.49 -35.18
CA SER A 685 -3.42 58.38 -35.81
C SER A 685 -2.45 59.44 -35.27
N GLY A 686 -1.15 59.12 -35.32
CA GLY A 686 -0.09 60.01 -34.88
C GLY A 686 0.51 59.67 -33.52
N PHE A 687 1.68 60.24 -33.24
CA PHE A 687 2.48 59.95 -32.06
C PHE A 687 1.73 60.24 -30.76
N LEU A 688 0.99 61.36 -30.70
CA LEU A 688 0.23 61.75 -29.51
C LEU A 688 -0.88 60.73 -29.16
N PHE A 689 -1.60 60.23 -30.17
CA PHE A 689 -2.62 59.20 -29.99
C PHE A 689 -2.01 57.90 -29.44
N GLU A 690 -0.93 57.41 -30.05
CA GLU A 690 -0.25 56.19 -29.60
C GLU A 690 0.34 56.36 -28.18
N MET A 691 0.95 57.50 -27.89
CA MET A 691 1.54 57.82 -26.60
C MET A 691 0.53 57.75 -25.46
N VAL A 692 -0.64 58.39 -25.64
CA VAL A 692 -1.69 58.42 -24.61
C VAL A 692 -2.36 57.05 -24.49
N LYS A 693 -2.61 56.37 -25.62
CA LYS A 693 -3.17 55.01 -25.65
C LYS A 693 -2.29 54.01 -24.89
N PHE A 694 -0.99 53.96 -25.18
CA PHE A 694 -0.05 53.05 -24.52
C PHE A 694 0.15 53.37 -23.04
N PHE A 695 0.04 54.64 -22.65
CA PHE A 695 0.05 55.03 -21.24
C PHE A 695 -1.16 54.43 -20.48
N PHE A 696 -2.39 54.63 -20.96
CA PHE A 696 -3.60 54.09 -20.30
C PHE A 696 -3.61 52.55 -20.26
N ILE A 697 -3.15 51.88 -21.32
CA ILE A 697 -3.03 50.42 -21.35
C ILE A 697 -1.96 49.93 -20.36
N SER A 698 -0.78 50.55 -20.34
CA SER A 698 0.32 50.18 -19.42
C SER A 698 -0.01 50.44 -17.96
N PHE A 699 -0.77 51.52 -17.70
CA PHE A 699 -1.26 51.88 -16.38
C PHE A 699 -2.35 50.92 -15.88
N ALA A 700 -3.34 50.60 -16.72
CA ALA A 700 -4.37 49.60 -16.41
C ALA A 700 -3.76 48.21 -16.17
N ASN A 701 -2.74 47.83 -16.94
CA ASN A 701 -2.00 46.58 -16.74
C ASN A 701 -1.21 46.61 -15.42
N GLY A 702 -0.61 47.74 -15.07
CA GLY A 702 0.01 47.96 -13.77
C GLY A 702 -0.99 47.78 -12.63
N LEU A 703 -2.16 48.43 -12.70
CA LEU A 703 -3.21 48.34 -11.68
C LEU A 703 -3.74 46.91 -11.55
N TYR A 704 -3.98 46.22 -12.66
CA TYR A 704 -4.37 44.81 -12.67
C TYR A 704 -3.30 43.91 -12.00
N LEU A 705 -2.02 44.13 -12.33
CA LEU A 705 -0.89 43.45 -11.70
C LEU A 705 -0.86 43.71 -10.18
N ALA A 706 -1.14 44.93 -9.75
CA ALA A 706 -1.19 45.26 -8.32
C ALA A 706 -2.34 44.55 -7.60
N THR A 707 -3.54 44.54 -8.19
CA THR A 707 -4.74 43.93 -7.58
C THR A 707 -4.60 42.42 -7.39
N HIS A 708 -4.26 41.67 -8.44
CA HIS A 708 -4.20 40.20 -8.29
C HIS A 708 -2.94 39.73 -7.53
N ASN A 709 -1.83 40.49 -7.55
CA ASN A 709 -0.69 40.18 -6.70
C ASN A 709 -1.00 40.44 -5.21
N THR A 710 -1.87 41.40 -4.91
CA THR A 710 -2.38 41.63 -3.55
C THR A 710 -3.31 40.48 -3.13
N LEU A 711 -4.23 40.03 -3.99
CA LEU A 711 -5.09 38.86 -3.74
C LEU A 711 -4.30 37.55 -3.54
N ARG A 712 -3.11 37.46 -4.13
CA ARG A 712 -2.17 36.33 -3.98
C ARG A 712 -1.24 36.45 -2.77
N GLY A 713 -1.31 37.55 -2.02
CA GLY A 713 -0.54 37.76 -0.79
C GLY A 713 0.94 38.11 -0.98
N PHE A 714 1.32 38.76 -2.10
CA PHE A 714 2.70 39.21 -2.30
C PHE A 714 3.09 40.43 -1.46
N ASP A 715 4.39 40.55 -1.13
CA ASP A 715 4.95 41.69 -0.41
C ASP A 715 4.73 43.02 -1.14
N LYS A 716 4.47 44.08 -0.37
CA LYS A 716 4.16 45.42 -0.90
C LYS A 716 5.28 45.98 -1.80
N SER A 717 6.55 45.62 -1.58
CA SER A 717 7.69 46.02 -2.42
C SER A 717 7.69 45.34 -3.79
N VAL A 718 7.34 44.05 -3.84
CA VAL A 718 7.22 43.25 -5.07
C VAL A 718 6.01 43.69 -5.90
N VAL A 719 4.90 44.00 -5.22
CA VAL A 719 3.70 44.59 -5.86
C VAL A 719 4.05 45.93 -6.52
N LYS A 720 4.78 46.82 -5.81
CA LYS A 720 5.27 48.10 -6.35
C LYS A 720 6.22 47.91 -7.53
N ALA A 721 7.23 47.05 -7.41
CA ALA A 721 8.21 46.80 -8.48
C ALA A 721 7.56 46.24 -9.75
N ASN A 722 6.58 45.34 -9.62
CA ASN A 722 5.83 44.81 -10.76
C ASN A 722 4.89 45.83 -11.40
N PHE A 723 4.28 46.73 -10.60
CA PHE A 723 3.51 47.87 -11.10
C PHE A 723 4.41 48.81 -11.92
N PHE A 724 5.54 49.25 -11.36
CA PHE A 724 6.46 50.16 -12.04
C PHE A 724 7.12 49.56 -13.28
N ARG A 725 7.51 48.28 -13.25
CA ARG A 725 8.03 47.56 -14.42
C ARG A 725 7.03 47.57 -15.59
N SER A 726 5.74 47.45 -15.30
CA SER A 726 4.68 47.52 -16.32
C SER A 726 4.46 48.93 -16.83
N VAL A 727 4.48 49.94 -15.95
CA VAL A 727 4.31 51.34 -16.34
C VAL A 727 5.51 51.78 -17.20
N LEU A 728 6.75 51.51 -16.78
CA LEU A 728 7.96 51.92 -17.50
C LEU A 728 8.12 51.31 -18.91
N ALA A 729 7.28 50.34 -19.29
CA ALA A 729 7.26 49.79 -20.65
C ALA A 729 6.57 50.71 -21.68
N TRP A 730 5.76 51.69 -21.25
CA TRP A 730 4.95 52.54 -22.16
C TRP A 730 5.76 53.38 -23.16
N PRO A 731 6.94 53.96 -22.82
CA PRO A 731 7.72 54.74 -23.78
C PRO A 731 8.32 53.86 -24.88
N LEU A 732 8.79 52.66 -24.53
CA LEU A 732 9.28 51.67 -25.49
C LEU A 732 8.14 51.17 -26.38
N ALA A 733 6.96 50.90 -25.80
CA ALA A 733 5.79 50.51 -26.58
C ALA A 733 5.35 51.61 -27.57
N THR A 734 5.42 52.89 -27.18
CA THR A 734 5.07 54.04 -28.03
C THR A 734 6.10 54.24 -29.16
N ALA A 735 7.39 54.16 -28.84
CA ALA A 735 8.47 54.34 -29.83
C ALA A 735 8.44 53.26 -30.92
N PHE A 736 8.05 52.03 -30.56
CA PHE A 736 7.93 50.91 -31.48
C PHE A 736 6.50 50.69 -32.01
N ALA A 737 5.55 51.57 -31.68
CA ALA A 737 4.16 51.51 -32.15
C ALA A 737 4.03 51.47 -33.68
N PRO A 738 4.79 52.27 -34.47
CA PRO A 738 4.70 52.21 -35.93
C PRO A 738 5.07 50.83 -36.48
N VAL A 739 6.06 50.18 -35.88
CA VAL A 739 6.51 48.84 -36.26
C VAL A 739 5.46 47.79 -35.87
N GLY A 740 4.93 47.87 -34.65
CA GLY A 740 3.88 46.95 -34.21
C GLY A 740 2.58 47.09 -34.99
N ASN A 741 2.19 48.32 -35.34
CA ASN A 741 1.00 48.61 -36.16
C ASN A 741 1.18 48.12 -37.61
N ALA A 742 2.37 48.31 -38.20
CA ALA A 742 2.70 47.77 -39.53
C ALA A 742 2.66 46.22 -39.57
N LEU A 743 2.97 45.57 -38.45
CA LEU A 743 2.89 44.11 -38.28
C LEU A 743 1.51 43.63 -37.79
N ALA A 744 0.51 44.50 -37.75
CA ALA A 744 -0.84 44.21 -37.27
C ALA A 744 -0.90 43.58 -35.85
N ILE A 745 0.04 43.96 -34.98
CA ILE A 745 0.08 43.50 -33.58
C ILE A 745 -0.89 44.34 -32.75
N PRO A 746 -1.82 43.74 -31.99
CA PRO A 746 -2.72 44.48 -31.11
C PRO A 746 -1.93 45.34 -30.10
N SER A 747 -2.34 46.59 -29.88
CA SER A 747 -1.64 47.54 -28.97
C SER A 747 -1.48 46.98 -27.54
N ILE A 748 -2.43 46.17 -27.08
CA ILE A 748 -2.36 45.50 -25.78
C ILE A 748 -1.16 44.54 -25.74
N VAL A 749 -0.94 43.77 -26.81
CA VAL A 749 0.15 42.78 -26.95
C VAL A 749 1.51 43.47 -27.11
N GLN A 750 1.58 44.55 -27.89
CA GLN A 750 2.79 45.36 -28.03
C GLN A 750 3.31 45.83 -26.65
N THR A 751 2.40 46.25 -25.76
CA THR A 751 2.73 46.65 -24.38
C THR A 751 3.39 45.52 -23.57
N LYS A 752 2.94 44.28 -23.78
CA LYS A 752 3.42 43.10 -23.04
C LYS A 752 4.83 42.66 -23.45
N ILE A 753 5.13 42.70 -24.75
CA ILE A 753 6.43 42.29 -25.32
C ILE A 753 7.57 43.10 -24.72
N TRP A 754 7.43 44.42 -24.76
CA TRP A 754 8.49 45.32 -24.28
C TRP A 754 8.70 45.23 -22.77
N SER A 755 7.69 44.84 -21.99
CA SER A 755 7.84 44.61 -20.55
C SER A 755 8.76 43.44 -20.18
N ASP A 756 8.94 42.45 -21.07
CA ASP A 756 9.64 41.19 -20.74
C ASP A 756 10.89 40.96 -21.60
N VAL A 757 11.04 41.66 -22.73
CA VAL A 757 12.35 41.86 -23.39
C VAL A 757 13.36 42.48 -22.44
N VAL A 758 12.90 43.41 -21.59
CA VAL A 758 13.68 44.00 -20.50
C VAL A 758 14.16 42.93 -19.48
N ALA A 759 13.52 41.75 -19.41
CA ALA A 759 13.89 40.67 -18.49
C ALA A 759 14.80 39.58 -19.11
N GLY A 760 14.68 39.33 -20.42
CA GLY A 760 15.41 38.23 -21.10
C GLY A 760 16.89 38.50 -21.37
N PHE A 761 17.29 39.78 -21.48
CA PHE A 761 18.70 40.15 -21.62
C PHE A 761 19.57 39.79 -20.40
N ILE A 762 18.97 39.29 -19.33
CA ILE A 762 19.62 39.10 -18.05
C ILE A 762 20.22 37.67 -17.87
N GLU A 763 19.87 36.60 -18.63
CA GLU A 763 20.14 35.20 -18.14
C GLU A 763 20.61 33.97 -19.01
N GLY A 764 20.49 33.84 -20.33
CA GLY A 764 20.26 32.47 -20.93
C GLY A 764 21.27 31.73 -21.85
N GLY A 765 22.56 31.47 -21.53
CA GLY A 765 23.50 30.82 -22.50
C GLY A 765 24.09 29.41 -22.22
N ASN A 766 24.32 29.00 -20.97
CA ASN A 766 25.36 27.98 -20.67
C ASN A 766 24.90 26.53 -20.40
N LYS A 767 23.61 26.19 -20.55
CA LYS A 767 23.05 24.94 -20.00
C LYS A 767 23.00 23.72 -20.94
N TYR A 768 23.32 23.84 -22.22
CA TYR A 768 23.01 22.80 -23.23
C TYR A 768 24.08 21.71 -23.44
N ILE A 769 25.37 22.01 -23.31
CA ILE A 769 26.46 21.13 -23.83
C ILE A 769 26.82 19.94 -22.91
N LYS A 770 26.40 19.94 -21.64
CA LYS A 770 26.89 18.98 -20.63
C LYS A 770 26.27 17.58 -20.68
N VAL A 771 25.09 17.41 -21.27
CA VAL A 771 24.29 16.16 -21.16
C VAL A 771 24.76 15.05 -22.13
N VAL A 772 25.41 15.41 -23.23
CA VAL A 772 25.70 14.47 -24.33
C VAL A 772 26.97 13.63 -24.08
N ARG A 773 27.97 14.15 -23.35
CA ARG A 773 29.28 13.49 -23.16
C ARG A 773 29.28 12.33 -22.16
N GLN A 774 28.34 12.27 -21.23
CA GLN A 774 28.34 11.24 -20.17
C GLN A 774 27.88 9.84 -20.66
N ARG A 775 27.17 9.75 -21.78
CA ARG A 775 26.51 8.52 -22.23
C ARG A 775 27.39 7.57 -23.05
N GLN A 776 28.42 8.09 -23.71
CA GLN A 776 29.32 7.27 -24.55
C GLN A 776 30.26 6.39 -23.71
N LYS A 777 30.61 6.83 -22.49
CA LYS A 777 31.57 6.16 -21.62
C LYS A 777 31.08 4.81 -21.05
N VAL A 778 29.77 4.65 -20.84
CA VAL A 778 29.18 3.45 -20.20
C VAL A 778 29.16 2.23 -21.13
N LEU A 779 28.93 2.44 -22.44
CA LEU A 779 28.85 1.35 -23.42
C LEU A 779 30.22 0.73 -23.75
N GLU A 780 31.30 1.46 -23.55
CA GLU A 780 32.68 0.98 -23.78
C GLU A 780 33.15 0.00 -22.69
N GLU A 781 32.45 -0.08 -21.54
CA GLU A 781 32.77 -0.97 -20.42
C GLU A 781 31.96 -2.29 -20.46
N ILE A 782 30.70 -2.26 -20.91
CA ILE A 782 29.77 -3.42 -20.84
C ILE A 782 30.08 -4.49 -21.90
N ILE A 783 30.36 -4.09 -23.16
CA ILE A 783 30.46 -5.02 -24.29
C ILE A 783 31.61 -6.04 -24.12
N PRO A 784 32.84 -5.65 -23.72
CA PRO A 784 33.92 -6.61 -23.49
C PRO A 784 33.64 -7.58 -22.33
N ALA A 785 32.89 -7.14 -21.31
CA ALA A 785 32.55 -7.97 -20.17
C ALA A 785 31.66 -9.16 -20.55
N ILE A 786 30.78 -9.02 -21.55
CA ILE A 786 29.92 -10.11 -22.05
C ILE A 786 30.74 -11.22 -22.71
N ILE A 787 31.78 -10.84 -23.47
CA ILE A 787 32.55 -11.77 -24.31
C ILE A 787 33.60 -12.52 -23.48
N HIS A 788 34.28 -11.83 -22.57
CA HIS A 788 35.47 -12.36 -21.89
C HIS A 788 35.25 -12.83 -20.45
N SER A 789 34.16 -12.41 -19.79
CA SER A 789 33.85 -12.85 -18.41
C SER A 789 33.14 -14.20 -18.40
N LYS A 790 33.10 -14.86 -17.23
CA LYS A 790 32.35 -16.11 -16.99
C LYS A 790 31.48 -15.99 -15.73
N GLY A 791 30.45 -16.81 -15.63
CA GLY A 791 29.58 -16.90 -14.46
C GLY A 791 28.74 -15.63 -14.24
N SER A 792 28.63 -15.17 -12.99
CA SER A 792 27.76 -14.06 -12.60
C SER A 792 28.06 -12.74 -13.33
N ALA A 793 29.35 -12.40 -13.50
CA ALA A 793 29.76 -11.18 -14.18
C ALA A 793 29.32 -11.13 -15.66
N GLN A 794 29.31 -12.29 -16.32
CA GLN A 794 28.83 -12.40 -17.70
C GLN A 794 27.32 -12.20 -17.78
N CYS A 795 26.57 -12.79 -16.84
CA CYS A 795 25.11 -12.64 -16.77
C CYS A 795 24.69 -11.19 -16.50
N ILE A 796 25.39 -10.48 -15.59
CA ILE A 796 25.11 -9.05 -15.31
C ILE A 796 25.29 -8.20 -16.57
N ALA A 797 26.42 -8.36 -17.26
CA ALA A 797 26.70 -7.58 -18.47
C ALA A 797 25.70 -7.87 -19.60
N MET A 798 25.24 -9.13 -19.73
CA MET A 798 24.17 -9.51 -20.65
C MET A 798 22.83 -8.84 -20.29
N LEU A 799 22.47 -8.76 -19.01
CA LEU A 799 21.24 -8.07 -18.58
C LEU A 799 21.32 -6.55 -18.80
N ASP A 800 22.47 -5.93 -18.51
CA ASP A 800 22.69 -4.49 -18.69
C ASP A 800 22.55 -4.07 -20.16
N ILE A 801 23.11 -4.85 -21.09
CA ILE A 801 23.00 -4.52 -22.52
C ILE A 801 21.56 -4.71 -23.03
N LEU A 802 20.83 -5.73 -22.57
CA LEU A 802 19.42 -5.94 -22.91
C LEU A 802 18.54 -4.82 -22.36
N TYR A 803 18.81 -4.36 -21.15
CA TYR A 803 18.09 -3.24 -20.53
C TYR A 803 18.32 -1.95 -21.32
N LEU A 804 19.57 -1.64 -21.64
CA LEU A 804 19.94 -0.48 -22.44
C LEU A 804 19.34 -0.54 -23.86
N PHE A 805 19.25 -1.72 -24.46
CA PHE A 805 18.65 -1.95 -25.77
C PHE A 805 17.13 -1.73 -25.77
N SER A 806 16.41 -2.16 -24.73
CA SER A 806 14.94 -2.13 -24.67
C SER A 806 14.32 -0.81 -24.18
N GLN A 807 14.97 -0.05 -23.29
CA GLN A 807 14.32 1.06 -22.56
C GLN A 807 14.62 2.48 -23.07
N GLU A 808 15.62 2.68 -23.95
CA GLU A 808 16.07 4.04 -24.32
C GLU A 808 15.96 4.36 -25.83
N PRO A 809 15.28 5.47 -26.22
CA PRO A 809 14.88 5.74 -27.61
C PRO A 809 16.01 6.08 -28.59
N ARG A 810 17.27 6.13 -28.14
CA ARG A 810 18.45 6.40 -29.00
C ARG A 810 19.62 5.46 -28.74
N THR A 811 19.45 4.42 -27.91
CA THR A 811 20.55 3.54 -27.53
C THR A 811 21.00 2.64 -28.67
N GLN A 812 20.10 2.22 -29.57
CA GLN A 812 20.51 1.58 -30.82
C GLN A 812 21.46 2.46 -31.64
N SER A 813 21.32 3.79 -31.60
CA SER A 813 22.25 4.72 -32.26
C SER A 813 23.58 4.85 -31.52
N SER A 814 23.57 4.76 -30.19
CA SER A 814 24.78 4.78 -29.35
C SER A 814 25.56 3.45 -29.42
N ILE A 815 24.89 2.29 -29.33
CA ILE A 815 25.46 0.95 -29.55
C ILE A 815 26.00 0.86 -30.98
N LYS A 816 25.23 1.31 -31.97
CA LYS A 816 25.71 1.42 -33.35
C LYS A 816 26.91 2.36 -33.46
N ALA A 817 26.99 3.48 -32.74
CA ALA A 817 28.16 4.36 -32.79
C ALA A 817 29.43 3.71 -32.21
N VAL A 818 29.29 2.84 -31.21
CA VAL A 818 30.39 2.08 -30.58
C VAL A 818 30.82 0.91 -31.46
N LEU A 819 29.86 0.14 -32.00
CA LEU A 819 30.08 -1.06 -32.82
C LEU A 819 30.28 -0.77 -34.32
N SER A 820 29.92 0.43 -34.81
CA SER A 820 30.02 0.77 -36.23
C SER A 820 31.48 0.97 -36.65
N PRO A 821 31.88 0.38 -37.79
CA PRO A 821 33.15 0.66 -38.43
C PRO A 821 33.20 2.06 -39.10
N TYR A 822 32.06 2.75 -39.22
CA TYR A 822 31.92 4.09 -39.82
C TYR A 822 31.34 5.08 -38.79
N VAL A 823 32.10 6.10 -38.39
CA VAL A 823 31.60 7.21 -37.55
C VAL A 823 31.89 8.56 -38.21
N LEU A 824 30.85 9.39 -38.34
CA LEU A 824 30.85 10.61 -39.16
C LEU A 824 31.26 11.90 -38.41
N PHE A 825 31.60 11.85 -37.11
CA PHE A 825 31.80 13.09 -36.34
C PHE A 825 33.06 13.21 -35.46
N THR A 826 34.04 12.32 -35.56
CA THR A 826 35.36 12.55 -34.95
C THR A 826 36.45 11.99 -35.84
N ARG A 827 37.28 12.87 -36.41
CA ARG A 827 38.39 12.59 -37.34
C ARG A 827 39.48 11.61 -36.83
N LYS A 828 39.37 11.04 -35.62
CA LYS A 828 40.49 10.38 -34.91
C LYS A 828 40.49 8.84 -34.83
N LEU A 829 39.55 8.11 -35.44
CA LEU A 829 39.42 6.65 -35.21
C LEU A 829 39.30 5.77 -36.48
N LYS A 830 39.96 6.16 -37.58
CA LYS A 830 40.01 5.32 -38.81
C LYS A 830 40.86 4.04 -38.69
N LYS A 831 41.60 3.83 -37.59
CA LYS A 831 42.54 2.70 -37.42
C LYS A 831 41.94 1.40 -36.84
N ASN A 832 40.72 1.42 -36.26
CA ASN A 832 40.19 0.30 -35.45
C ASN A 832 38.92 -0.37 -36.03
N SER A 833 38.67 -0.25 -37.34
CA SER A 833 37.42 -0.76 -37.96
C SER A 833 37.32 -2.29 -37.96
N SER A 834 38.42 -3.03 -38.15
CA SER A 834 38.46 -4.51 -38.10
C SER A 834 38.19 -5.05 -36.69
N LEU A 835 38.77 -4.42 -35.67
CA LEU A 835 38.57 -4.78 -34.26
C LEU A 835 37.10 -4.67 -33.83
N ARG A 836 36.40 -3.63 -34.28
CA ARG A 836 34.97 -3.42 -33.96
C ARG A 836 34.05 -4.42 -34.64
N LEU A 837 34.41 -4.88 -35.84
CA LEU A 837 33.64 -5.92 -36.55
C LEU A 837 33.83 -7.29 -35.90
N ASN A 838 35.05 -7.64 -35.48
CA ASN A 838 35.31 -8.87 -34.73
C ASN A 838 34.52 -8.87 -33.40
N LEU A 839 34.52 -7.73 -32.69
CA LEU A 839 33.76 -7.57 -31.45
C LEU A 839 32.25 -7.77 -31.65
N LEU A 840 31.70 -7.35 -32.79
CA LEU A 840 30.29 -7.57 -33.15
C LEU A 840 29.98 -9.07 -33.38
N VAL A 841 30.87 -9.78 -34.07
CA VAL A 841 30.71 -11.22 -34.38
C VAL A 841 30.84 -12.07 -33.12
N GLU A 842 31.84 -11.77 -32.27
CA GLU A 842 32.04 -12.42 -30.98
C GLU A 842 30.84 -12.20 -30.06
N LEU A 843 30.35 -10.96 -29.94
CA LEU A 843 29.14 -10.64 -29.16
C LEU A 843 27.93 -11.44 -29.64
N HIS A 844 27.69 -11.52 -30.96
CA HIS A 844 26.59 -12.31 -31.51
C HIS A 844 26.75 -13.80 -31.23
N SER A 845 27.95 -14.37 -31.41
CA SER A 845 28.22 -15.79 -31.15
C SER A 845 27.99 -16.15 -29.68
N THR A 846 28.46 -15.31 -28.75
CA THR A 846 28.26 -15.53 -27.30
C THR A 846 26.79 -15.41 -26.91
N MET A 847 26.07 -14.41 -27.44
CA MET A 847 24.65 -14.19 -27.11
C MET A 847 23.70 -15.27 -27.69
N CYS A 848 24.14 -16.06 -28.67
CA CYS A 848 23.33 -17.07 -29.36
C CYS A 848 23.59 -18.52 -28.92
N GLN A 849 24.36 -18.75 -27.84
CA GLN A 849 24.61 -20.12 -27.34
C GLN A 849 23.36 -20.70 -26.62
N ASP A 850 23.11 -22.01 -26.78
CA ASP A 850 21.87 -22.67 -26.31
C ASP A 850 21.61 -22.58 -24.80
N TRP A 851 22.68 -22.49 -24.01
CA TRP A 851 22.63 -22.42 -22.55
C TRP A 851 22.27 -21.01 -22.03
N VAL A 852 22.41 -19.95 -22.83
CA VAL A 852 22.21 -18.56 -22.41
C VAL A 852 20.80 -18.34 -21.85
N TRP A 853 19.80 -18.95 -22.48
CA TRP A 853 18.41 -18.88 -22.04
C TRP A 853 18.23 -19.44 -20.62
N THR A 854 18.69 -20.67 -20.40
CA THR A 854 18.53 -21.36 -19.11
C THR A 854 19.42 -20.78 -18.02
N GLU A 855 20.64 -20.35 -18.37
CA GLU A 855 21.59 -19.79 -17.42
C GLU A 855 21.20 -18.39 -16.96
N LEU A 856 20.71 -17.51 -17.85
CA LEU A 856 20.15 -16.22 -17.44
C LEU A 856 18.93 -16.43 -16.55
N ALA A 857 18.07 -17.40 -16.85
CA ALA A 857 16.92 -17.72 -16.00
C ALA A 857 17.35 -18.20 -14.61
N HIS A 858 18.27 -19.16 -14.52
CA HIS A 858 18.81 -19.65 -13.24
C HIS A 858 19.51 -18.53 -12.46
N TYR A 859 20.36 -17.74 -13.13
CA TYR A 859 21.04 -16.61 -12.51
C TYR A 859 20.04 -15.59 -11.95
N ILE A 860 19.01 -15.24 -12.72
CA ILE A 860 18.00 -14.29 -12.26
C ILE A 860 17.26 -14.83 -11.03
N ILE A 861 16.81 -16.09 -11.11
CA ILE A 861 16.04 -16.77 -10.06
C ILE A 861 16.84 -16.92 -8.75
N ALA A 862 18.15 -17.13 -8.85
CA ALA A 862 19.01 -17.34 -7.70
C ALA A 862 19.46 -16.03 -7.03
N ASN A 863 19.54 -14.91 -7.77
CA ASN A 863 20.22 -13.70 -7.29
C ASN A 863 19.31 -12.47 -7.10
N TYR A 864 18.07 -12.49 -7.58
CA TYR A 864 17.16 -11.34 -7.49
C TYR A 864 15.83 -11.68 -6.81
N ASP A 865 15.20 -10.69 -6.19
CA ASP A 865 13.88 -10.80 -5.58
C ASP A 865 12.76 -10.99 -6.62
N GLU A 866 11.54 -11.25 -6.16
CA GLU A 866 10.42 -11.59 -7.05
C GLU A 866 10.02 -10.48 -8.04
N GLU A 867 10.05 -9.21 -7.63
CA GLU A 867 9.64 -8.10 -8.51
C GLU A 867 10.71 -7.86 -9.59
N MET A 868 11.97 -7.83 -9.18
CA MET A 868 13.08 -7.69 -10.12
C MET A 868 13.26 -8.92 -11.01
N ALA A 869 13.07 -10.12 -10.49
CA ALA A 869 13.15 -11.34 -11.27
C ALA A 869 12.07 -11.38 -12.36
N ASP A 870 10.84 -10.95 -12.07
CA ASP A 870 9.79 -10.91 -13.09
C ASP A 870 10.09 -9.90 -14.21
N ASP A 871 10.59 -8.72 -13.85
CA ASP A 871 11.02 -7.69 -14.80
C ASP A 871 12.21 -8.17 -15.65
N LEU A 872 13.22 -8.78 -15.02
CA LEU A 872 14.42 -9.28 -15.72
C LEU A 872 14.11 -10.51 -16.59
N ILE A 873 13.26 -11.43 -16.14
CA ILE A 873 12.81 -12.57 -16.96
C ILE A 873 11.99 -12.07 -18.15
N SER A 874 11.14 -11.05 -17.96
CA SER A 874 10.41 -10.42 -19.06
C SER A 874 11.35 -9.70 -20.03
N LEU A 875 12.35 -8.99 -19.51
CA LEU A 875 13.41 -8.39 -20.32
C LEU A 875 14.15 -9.44 -21.16
N VAL A 876 14.52 -10.57 -20.57
CA VAL A 876 15.18 -11.67 -21.31
C VAL A 876 14.23 -12.22 -22.38
N VAL A 877 12.99 -12.53 -22.02
CA VAL A 877 12.00 -13.08 -22.96
C VAL A 877 11.70 -12.14 -24.13
N ASP A 878 11.59 -10.84 -23.88
CA ASP A 878 11.19 -9.86 -24.89
C ASP A 878 12.40 -9.35 -25.70
N ALA A 879 13.50 -8.98 -25.02
CA ALA A 879 14.61 -8.27 -25.63
C ALA A 879 15.71 -9.19 -26.16
N LEU A 880 15.95 -10.37 -25.56
CA LEU A 880 16.98 -11.29 -26.05
C LEU A 880 16.75 -11.74 -27.50
N PRO A 881 15.55 -12.20 -27.90
CA PRO A 881 15.33 -12.61 -29.29
C PRO A 881 15.46 -11.43 -30.26
N GLU A 882 14.91 -10.26 -29.93
CA GLU A 882 15.01 -9.04 -30.75
C GLU A 882 16.47 -8.58 -30.89
N PHE A 883 17.24 -8.62 -29.81
CA PHE A 883 18.65 -8.24 -29.80
C PHE A 883 19.51 -9.20 -30.63
N GLN A 884 19.30 -10.52 -30.50
CA GLN A 884 19.96 -11.53 -31.33
C GLN A 884 19.68 -11.31 -32.82
N ASP A 885 18.41 -11.11 -33.18
CA ASP A 885 17.99 -10.89 -34.57
C ASP A 885 18.52 -9.55 -35.11
N TRP A 886 18.57 -8.51 -34.28
CA TRP A 886 19.15 -7.21 -34.62
C TRP A 886 20.66 -7.27 -34.84
N LEU A 887 21.40 -7.98 -33.99
CA LEU A 887 22.83 -8.24 -34.16
C LEU A 887 23.09 -9.01 -35.47
N ALA A 888 22.30 -10.05 -35.74
CA ALA A 888 22.38 -10.80 -37.00
C ALA A 888 22.14 -9.88 -38.22
N GLY A 889 21.13 -9.01 -38.15
CA GLY A 889 20.85 -8.02 -39.20
C GLY A 889 21.98 -7.00 -39.40
N LEU A 890 22.65 -6.58 -38.32
CA LEU A 890 23.84 -5.72 -38.42
C LEU A 890 25.03 -6.42 -39.07
N ILE A 891 25.28 -7.70 -38.74
CA ILE A 891 26.34 -8.50 -39.34
C ILE A 891 26.10 -8.64 -40.85
N THR A 892 24.88 -8.98 -41.27
CA THR A 892 24.50 -9.05 -42.70
C THR A 892 24.72 -7.69 -43.39
N LYS A 893 24.23 -6.60 -42.79
CA LYS A 893 24.34 -5.25 -43.35
C LYS A 893 25.80 -4.78 -43.51
N TYR A 894 26.65 -5.02 -42.51
CA TYR A 894 28.06 -4.63 -42.59
C TYR A 894 28.86 -5.55 -43.51
N GLY A 895 28.50 -6.83 -43.54
CA GLY A 895 29.08 -7.84 -44.43
C GLY A 895 28.76 -7.67 -45.91
N GLU A 896 27.62 -7.07 -46.26
CA GLU A 896 27.32 -6.66 -47.64
C GLU A 896 28.09 -5.40 -48.07
N SER A 897 28.36 -4.48 -47.13
CA SER A 897 29.05 -3.21 -47.40
C SER A 897 30.58 -3.31 -47.48
N THR A 898 31.14 -4.43 -47.01
CA THR A 898 32.58 -4.71 -47.06
C THR A 898 32.78 -6.15 -47.51
N GLY A 899 33.61 -6.40 -48.53
CA GLY A 899 34.03 -7.75 -48.94
C GLY A 899 34.86 -8.52 -47.88
N LEU A 900 34.66 -8.24 -46.59
CA LEU A 900 35.37 -8.75 -45.43
C LEU A 900 34.78 -10.07 -44.90
N LEU A 901 33.51 -10.41 -45.16
CA LEU A 901 32.95 -11.72 -44.79
C LEU A 901 33.68 -12.90 -45.48
N ALA A 902 34.23 -12.66 -46.69
CA ALA A 902 35.03 -13.65 -47.41
C ALA A 902 36.42 -13.93 -46.78
N ARG A 903 36.89 -13.07 -45.85
CA ARG A 903 38.18 -13.25 -45.15
C ARG A 903 38.08 -14.03 -43.84
N PHE A 904 36.87 -14.31 -43.34
CA PHE A 904 36.65 -14.99 -42.05
C PHE A 904 36.01 -16.39 -42.16
N GLY A 905 35.92 -16.96 -43.36
CA GLY A 905 35.60 -18.39 -43.54
C GLY A 905 34.19 -18.82 -43.08
N ILE A 906 33.23 -17.89 -43.00
CA ILE A 906 31.82 -18.25 -42.79
C ILE A 906 31.19 -18.51 -44.16
N GLU A 907 31.20 -19.78 -44.58
CA GLU A 907 30.41 -20.20 -45.75
C GLU A 907 28.92 -19.98 -45.48
N ARG A 908 28.21 -19.41 -46.45
CA ARG A 908 26.74 -19.37 -46.44
C ARG A 908 26.23 -20.82 -46.41
N LYS A 909 25.54 -21.18 -45.32
CA LYS A 909 24.57 -22.28 -45.30
C LYS A 909 23.19 -21.73 -45.03
#